data_AF-A0A9X0XI89-F1
#
_entry.id   AF-A0A9X0XI89-F1
#
_cell.length_a   1.000
_cell.length_b   1.000
_cell.length_c   1.000
_cell.angle_alpha   90.00
_cell.angle_beta   90.00
_cell.angle_gamma   90.00
#
_symmetry.space_group_name_H-M   'P 1'
#
loop_
_entity.id
_entity.type
_entity.pdbx_description
1 polymer ?
#
loop_
_entity_poly.entity_id
_entity_poly.type
_entity_poly.pdbx_seq_one_letter_code
_entity_poly.pdbx_strand_id
1 'polypeptide(L)'
;MLRAPRALLALGLAAAVVSVGGAAQAADELSIDYVEPSDGGVQILVSVPPDAEVDPDAMTVTIAGKQVEASGELAAESDEVVRRTTILAMDTSNSMVKQGRFAAAKAAANAFLDTAPDDVYVGIVTFDSDVETVFEPALDRAAASEVVAGLELARATRLNDGVLQAVEAAGDEGQRTILLLSDGKDTSKTPAEDVIDTITEAEIQVNVVGLDQPLDDLAPLKAMSDVGGGSVISANAGGLARVFADEADSLARQVLVTASLPAGLTDAETTVQVTAPTESGTLSGTTYTIVQEATAGIDLRTLDPGSDGGLLIPKEAMYGGLAAMGMGMLLLFSGVVSVAGPKRPATVEDRIAAYAAGSGGGSGQHAGNPAESAAAFTQVKDAAATMLKRNRGLESRIENRLEASGSALRPSEWLLAHGGITMLAGLVGMLLGGGQIFLVVVFLVVGAVLPWVFLGFKRKRRLKAFNAGLADTLQLMSGSLSAGMSMAQSIDTVVREGSEPIAGEFKRVLIETRLGVTLEDALAGVAQRLESKDFAWVVMAIRIQREVGGNLAELLTIVAGTLRERDYLRRQIQTLAAEGKLSGYILGALPPGMLVYLVAVRREYVSPMFTETLGWAMLGGAAALLGLGAFMISRIVKMDV
;
A
#
# COMPACT_ATOMS: atom_id res chain seq x y z
N MET A 1 -43.51 -12.59 6.71
CA MET A 1 -42.40 -13.21 5.96
C MET A 1 -41.71 -12.09 5.20
N LEU A 2 -40.64 -11.53 5.77
CA LEU A 2 -39.22 -11.81 5.45
C LEU A 2 -38.83 -11.25 4.07
N ARG A 3 -37.79 -10.43 3.88
CA ARG A 3 -36.95 -9.58 4.74
C ARG A 3 -36.13 -8.71 3.75
N ALA A 4 -36.22 -7.41 3.90
CA ALA A 4 -35.27 -6.36 3.49
C ALA A 4 -35.63 -5.14 4.36
N PRO A 5 -34.82 -4.07 4.51
CA PRO A 5 -33.40 -3.84 4.20
C PRO A 5 -32.64 -3.21 5.42
N ARG A 6 -31.32 -3.01 5.34
CA ARG A 6 -30.61 -1.97 6.13
C ARG A 6 -29.50 -1.33 5.30
N ALA A 7 -29.93 -0.40 4.45
CA ALA A 7 -29.16 0.76 4.04
C ALA A 7 -29.94 1.95 4.61
N LEU A 8 -29.40 2.68 5.58
CA LEU A 8 -29.98 3.93 6.06
C LEU A 8 -28.88 4.88 6.54
N LEU A 9 -28.89 6.07 5.92
CA LEU A 9 -28.64 7.38 6.51
C LEU A 9 -27.22 7.71 6.97
N ALA A 10 -26.43 8.24 6.03
CA ALA A 10 -25.45 9.29 6.32
C ALA A 10 -26.04 10.63 5.86
N LEU A 11 -26.68 11.37 6.76
CA LEU A 11 -26.88 12.81 6.63
C LEU A 11 -27.24 13.45 7.98
N GLY A 12 -26.36 14.34 8.42
CA GLY A 12 -26.71 15.46 9.30
C GLY A 12 -26.73 15.20 10.80
N LEU A 13 -25.57 15.29 11.45
CA LEU A 13 -25.49 15.97 12.75
C LEU A 13 -24.14 16.68 12.84
N ALA A 14 -24.18 18.01 12.66
CA ALA A 14 -23.15 18.89 13.19
C ALA A 14 -23.28 18.83 14.71
N ALA A 15 -22.42 18.03 15.35
CA ALA A 15 -22.24 18.02 16.80
C ALA A 15 -20.97 18.79 17.10
N ALA A 16 -21.07 19.67 18.10
CA ALA A 16 -20.09 20.64 18.50
C ALA A 16 -18.69 20.03 18.66
N VAL A 17 -17.73 20.64 17.97
CA VAL A 17 -16.35 20.69 18.43
C VAL A 17 -16.38 21.46 19.75
N VAL A 18 -16.46 20.73 20.87
CA VAL A 18 -15.96 21.25 22.13
C VAL A 18 -14.47 20.99 22.08
N SER A 19 -13.75 22.02 21.62
CA SER A 19 -12.35 22.20 21.93
C SER A 19 -12.19 22.16 23.45
N VAL A 20 -11.78 21.02 24.01
CA VAL A 20 -11.09 21.04 25.30
C VAL A 20 -9.70 21.59 24.98
N GLY A 21 -9.61 22.92 25.07
CA GLY A 21 -8.35 23.62 24.95
C GLY A 21 -7.51 23.30 26.18
N GLY A 22 -6.40 22.60 25.97
CA GLY A 22 -5.31 22.52 26.93
C GLY A 22 -4.63 23.88 27.07
N ALA A 23 -4.43 24.25 28.33
CA ALA A 23 -3.37 25.09 28.90
C ALA A 23 -3.16 26.51 28.33
N ALA A 24 -3.95 27.44 28.87
CA ALA A 24 -3.47 28.79 29.17
C ALA A 24 -4.21 29.37 30.40
N GLN A 25 -3.87 28.87 31.59
CA GLN A 25 -4.13 29.47 32.91
C GLN A 25 -3.13 28.81 33.87
N ALA A 26 -2.00 29.45 34.20
CA ALA A 26 -1.81 30.42 35.29
C ALA A 26 -1.66 29.78 36.69
N ALA A 27 -0.46 29.26 36.97
CA ALA A 27 0.35 29.33 38.20
C ALA A 27 -0.19 28.94 39.60
N ASP A 28 -1.49 28.68 39.80
CA ASP A 28 -2.07 28.39 41.14
C ASP A 28 -2.80 27.03 41.21
N GLU A 29 -2.43 26.06 40.36
CA GLU A 29 -3.12 24.76 40.25
C GLU A 29 -2.14 23.60 40.44
N LEU A 30 -2.59 22.51 41.04
CA LEU A 30 -1.79 21.31 41.33
C LEU A 30 -1.83 20.38 40.12
N SER A 31 -0.67 19.92 39.65
CA SER A 31 -0.57 19.08 38.44
C SER A 31 -0.56 17.60 38.82
N ILE A 32 -1.42 16.80 38.19
CA ILE A 32 -1.37 15.34 38.28
C ILE A 32 -0.51 14.85 37.11
N ASP A 33 0.66 14.28 37.42
CA ASP A 33 1.65 13.93 36.40
C ASP A 33 1.51 12.48 35.92
N TYR A 34 1.06 11.57 36.78
CA TYR A 34 0.87 10.17 36.43
C TYR A 34 -0.14 9.49 37.35
N VAL A 35 -0.88 8.51 36.82
CA VAL A 35 -1.85 7.71 37.56
C VAL A 35 -1.75 6.26 37.10
N GLU A 36 -1.56 5.32 38.04
CA GLU A 36 -1.60 3.89 37.74
C GLU A 36 -2.48 3.11 38.73
N PRO A 37 -3.15 2.03 38.27
CA PRO A 37 -3.86 1.12 39.15
C PRO A 37 -2.89 0.38 40.07
N SER A 38 -3.24 0.24 41.35
CA SER A 38 -2.47 -0.55 42.33
C SER A 38 -3.34 -1.59 43.02
N ASP A 39 -2.72 -2.53 43.75
CA ASP A 39 -3.41 -3.59 44.48
C ASP A 39 -4.35 -3.02 45.57
N GLY A 40 -5.62 -2.81 45.20
CA GLY A 40 -6.66 -2.28 46.10
C GLY A 40 -6.93 -0.77 45.97
N GLY A 41 -6.33 -0.10 44.99
CA GLY A 41 -6.43 1.36 44.85
C GLY A 41 -5.84 1.90 43.56
N VAL A 42 -5.41 3.16 43.63
CA VAL A 42 -4.76 3.91 42.56
C VAL A 42 -3.60 4.67 43.18
N GLN A 43 -2.45 4.66 42.52
CA GLN A 43 -1.29 5.49 42.85
C GLN A 43 -1.26 6.71 41.91
N ILE A 44 -1.08 7.90 42.49
CA ILE A 44 -1.16 9.18 41.78
C ILE A 44 0.10 9.98 42.09
N LEU A 45 0.90 10.30 41.08
CA LEU A 45 2.03 11.22 41.22
C LEU A 45 1.58 12.65 40.93
N VAL A 46 1.95 13.55 41.82
CA VAL A 46 1.48 14.94 41.81
C VAL A 46 2.65 15.91 41.97
N SER A 47 2.74 16.89 41.07
CA SER A 47 3.70 17.98 41.17
C SER A 47 3.13 19.17 41.95
N VAL A 48 3.86 19.57 42.99
CA VAL A 48 3.55 20.73 43.82
C VAL A 48 4.33 21.96 43.33
N PRO A 49 3.67 23.13 43.15
CA PRO A 49 4.35 24.37 42.77
C PRO A 49 5.48 24.75 43.74
N PRO A 50 6.60 25.35 43.26
CA PRO A 50 7.77 25.64 44.08
C PRO A 50 7.53 26.60 45.24
N ASP A 51 6.51 27.47 45.14
CA ASP A 51 6.17 28.48 46.14
C ASP A 51 5.10 27.98 47.14
N ALA A 52 4.67 26.72 47.03
CA ALA A 52 3.64 26.12 47.86
C ALA A 52 4.21 25.00 48.76
N GLU A 53 4.07 25.15 50.08
CA GLU A 53 4.29 24.06 51.02
C GLU A 53 2.98 23.28 51.20
N VAL A 54 3.02 21.98 50.93
CA VAL A 54 1.89 21.07 51.08
C VAL A 54 2.28 19.95 52.05
N ASP A 55 1.40 19.65 52.99
CA ASP A 55 1.49 18.47 53.85
C ASP A 55 0.92 17.24 53.08
N PRO A 56 1.74 16.23 52.73
CA PRO A 56 1.31 15.04 52.00
C PRO A 56 0.14 14.30 52.69
N ASP A 57 0.14 14.24 54.03
CA ASP A 57 -0.89 13.56 54.82
C ASP A 57 -2.24 14.29 54.80
N ALA A 58 -2.25 15.58 54.46
CA ALA A 58 -3.44 16.41 54.42
C ALA A 58 -4.13 16.43 53.03
N MET A 59 -3.55 15.75 52.04
CA MET A 59 -4.12 15.65 50.71
C MET A 59 -5.39 14.80 50.69
N THR A 60 -6.36 15.19 49.86
CA THR A 60 -7.62 14.45 49.70
C THR A 60 -7.85 14.09 48.24
N VAL A 61 -8.39 12.90 48.00
CA VAL A 61 -8.67 12.39 46.66
C VAL A 61 -10.16 12.14 46.48
N THR A 62 -10.68 12.56 45.34
CA THR A 62 -12.06 12.31 44.91
C THR A 62 -12.04 11.53 43.60
N ILE A 63 -12.67 10.34 43.60
CA ILE A 63 -12.78 9.46 42.43
C ILE A 63 -14.26 9.35 42.06
N ALA A 64 -14.61 9.61 40.80
CA ALA A 64 -16.01 9.63 40.32
C ALA A 64 -16.94 10.54 41.16
N GLY A 65 -16.41 11.65 41.66
CA GLY A 65 -17.15 12.60 42.51
C GLY A 65 -17.38 12.14 43.97
N LYS A 66 -16.77 11.02 44.40
CA LYS A 66 -16.78 10.55 45.80
C LYS A 66 -15.40 10.67 46.43
N GLN A 67 -15.33 11.29 47.60
CA GLN A 67 -14.10 11.34 48.39
C GLN A 67 -13.75 9.93 48.88
N VAL A 68 -12.48 9.54 48.73
CA VAL A 68 -11.95 8.23 49.11
C VAL A 68 -10.86 8.38 50.17
N GLU A 69 -10.53 7.29 50.87
CA GLU A 69 -9.37 7.28 51.76
C GLU A 69 -8.10 7.34 50.90
N ALA A 70 -7.21 8.28 51.24
CA ALA A 70 -5.94 8.48 50.57
C ALA A 70 -4.84 8.78 51.59
N SER A 71 -3.61 8.40 51.25
CA SER A 71 -2.39 8.73 51.99
C SER A 71 -1.39 9.33 51.01
N GLY A 72 -0.70 10.40 51.40
CA GLY A 72 0.34 11.03 50.59
C GLY A 72 1.70 10.91 51.26
N GLU A 73 2.75 10.69 50.48
CA GLU A 73 4.14 10.75 50.92
C GLU A 73 5.03 11.30 49.79
N LEU A 74 6.24 11.76 50.13
CA LEU A 74 7.18 12.22 49.11
C LEU A 74 7.61 11.05 48.23
N ALA A 75 7.51 11.21 46.91
CA ALA A 75 7.79 10.13 45.96
C ALA A 75 9.23 9.60 46.08
N ALA A 76 10.20 10.48 46.38
CA ALA A 76 11.59 10.10 46.57
C ALA A 76 11.87 9.32 47.87
N GLU A 77 10.95 9.36 48.85
CA GLU A 77 11.06 8.68 50.14
C GLU A 77 10.13 7.46 50.24
N SER A 78 9.31 7.23 49.22
CA SER A 78 8.33 6.15 49.17
C SER A 78 8.99 4.78 48.96
N ASP A 79 8.48 3.77 49.67
CA ASP A 79 8.79 2.36 49.41
C ASP A 79 7.88 1.75 48.32
N GLU A 80 6.89 2.51 47.81
CA GLU A 80 5.96 2.10 46.76
C GLU A 80 6.52 2.34 45.34
N VAL A 81 6.08 1.52 44.37
CA VAL A 81 6.86 1.18 43.17
C VAL A 81 6.36 1.90 41.90
N VAL A 82 6.10 3.22 41.97
CA VAL A 82 5.90 3.95 40.70
C VAL A 82 7.27 4.25 40.12
N ARG A 83 7.66 3.49 39.08
CA ARG A 83 8.94 3.72 38.41
C ARG A 83 8.94 5.09 37.75
N ARG A 84 9.93 5.94 38.06
CA ARG A 84 10.08 7.27 37.47
C ARG A 84 11.25 7.29 36.51
N THR A 85 11.00 7.56 35.23
CA THR A 85 12.01 7.57 34.17
C THR A 85 12.04 8.91 33.47
N THR A 86 13.23 9.52 33.37
CA THR A 86 13.46 10.76 32.61
C THR A 86 14.49 10.53 31.52
N ILE A 87 14.14 10.87 30.28
CA ILE A 87 15.08 10.83 29.14
C ILE A 87 15.53 12.25 28.81
N LEU A 88 16.83 12.49 28.90
CA LEU A 88 17.46 13.70 28.41
C LEU A 88 17.70 13.57 26.90
N ALA A 89 16.83 14.16 26.10
CA ALA A 89 16.97 14.18 24.65
C ALA A 89 17.76 15.43 24.24
N MET A 90 19.02 15.26 23.84
CA MET A 90 19.98 16.34 23.63
C MET A 90 20.35 16.52 22.16
N ASP A 91 20.19 17.74 21.65
CA ASP A 91 20.70 18.13 20.34
C ASP A 91 22.24 18.23 20.35
N THR A 92 22.90 17.36 19.59
CA THR A 92 24.36 17.30 19.41
C THR A 92 24.78 17.84 18.04
N SER A 93 23.93 18.60 17.36
CA SER A 93 24.18 19.09 16.01
C SER A 93 25.11 20.31 15.96
N ASN A 94 25.74 20.52 14.80
CA ASN A 94 26.67 21.64 14.56
C ASN A 94 26.05 23.04 14.77
N SER A 95 24.72 23.19 14.79
CA SER A 95 24.10 24.47 15.13
C SER A 95 24.35 24.86 16.60
N MET A 96 24.55 23.88 17.48
CA MET A 96 24.89 24.02 18.90
C MET A 96 26.32 24.53 19.15
N VAL A 97 27.18 24.64 18.13
CA VAL A 97 28.51 25.26 18.25
C VAL A 97 28.40 26.75 18.61
N LYS A 98 27.35 27.43 18.13
CA LYS A 98 27.25 28.89 18.24
C LYS A 98 27.07 29.30 19.70
N GLN A 99 27.72 30.40 20.09
CA GLN A 99 27.52 31.07 21.39
C GLN A 99 27.74 30.18 22.63
N GLY A 100 28.47 29.06 22.50
CA GLY A 100 28.75 28.15 23.61
C GLY A 100 27.56 27.26 24.02
N ARG A 101 26.53 27.16 23.18
CA ARG A 101 25.29 26.40 23.45
C ARG A 101 25.54 24.93 23.80
N PHE A 102 26.44 24.25 23.09
CA PHE A 102 26.79 22.86 23.39
C PHE A 102 27.46 22.68 24.76
N ALA A 103 28.35 23.61 25.14
CA ALA A 103 28.96 23.57 26.46
C ALA A 103 27.92 23.84 27.56
N ALA A 104 26.98 24.75 27.31
CA ALA A 104 25.85 25.01 28.20
C ALA A 104 24.91 23.80 28.30
N ALA A 105 24.64 23.10 27.20
CA ALA A 105 23.84 21.88 27.15
C ALA A 105 24.46 20.79 28.03
N LYS A 106 25.77 20.55 27.91
CA LYS A 106 26.50 19.59 28.76
C LYS A 106 26.50 20.01 30.23
N ALA A 107 26.67 21.30 30.51
CA ALA A 107 26.57 21.82 31.88
C ALA A 107 25.16 21.66 32.46
N ALA A 108 24.13 21.82 31.66
CA ALA A 108 22.74 21.68 32.07
C ALA A 108 22.34 20.21 32.30
N ALA A 109 22.76 19.30 31.42
CA ALA A 109 22.58 17.87 31.65
C ALA A 109 23.26 17.41 32.95
N ASN A 110 24.49 17.89 33.23
CA ASN A 110 25.14 17.61 34.51
C ASN A 110 24.40 18.23 35.70
N ALA A 111 23.89 19.46 35.58
CA ALA A 111 23.09 20.08 36.63
C ALA A 111 21.81 19.29 36.92
N PHE A 112 21.16 18.72 35.89
CA PHE A 112 20.04 17.80 36.08
C PHE A 112 20.48 16.53 36.81
N LEU A 113 21.58 15.90 36.38
CA LEU A 113 22.09 14.66 36.98
C LEU A 113 22.52 14.84 38.45
N ASP A 114 23.05 16.02 38.81
CA ASP A 114 23.48 16.35 40.17
C ASP A 114 22.29 16.63 41.10
N THR A 115 21.16 17.09 40.56
CA THR A 115 19.97 17.51 41.33
C THR A 115 18.87 16.44 41.36
N ALA A 116 18.76 15.60 40.33
CA ALA A 116 17.68 14.62 40.20
C ALA A 116 17.69 13.60 41.35
N PRO A 117 16.52 13.24 41.92
CA PRO A 117 16.42 12.26 42.99
C PRO A 117 17.06 10.90 42.65
N ASP A 118 17.58 10.19 43.66
CA ASP A 118 18.31 8.94 43.49
C ASP A 118 17.45 7.78 42.94
N ASP A 119 16.12 7.88 43.02
CA ASP A 119 15.15 6.87 42.55
C ASP A 119 14.72 7.07 41.09
N VAL A 120 15.09 8.19 40.45
CA VAL A 120 14.71 8.48 39.06
C VAL A 120 15.69 7.81 38.08
N TYR A 121 15.19 6.97 37.17
CA TYR A 121 15.98 6.40 36.09
C TYR A 121 16.26 7.48 35.05
N VAL A 122 17.53 7.80 34.79
CA VAL A 122 17.88 8.81 33.79
C VAL A 122 18.53 8.14 32.59
N GLY A 123 17.95 8.35 31.42
CA GLY A 123 18.51 7.96 30.13
C GLY A 123 18.98 9.18 29.34
N ILE A 124 19.89 8.98 28.40
CA ILE A 124 20.39 10.05 27.53
C ILE A 124 20.27 9.59 26.08
N VAL A 125 19.54 10.39 25.30
CA VAL A 125 19.40 10.22 23.85
C VAL A 125 20.01 11.44 23.20
N THR A 126 20.88 11.22 22.21
CA THR A 126 21.45 12.29 21.41
C THR A 126 20.96 12.20 19.98
N PHE A 127 20.74 13.36 19.37
CA PHE A 127 20.32 13.43 17.98
C PHE A 127 21.11 14.49 17.19
N ASP A 128 21.69 14.04 16.08
CA ASP A 128 22.39 14.85 15.11
C ASP A 128 22.15 14.34 13.68
N SER A 129 23.15 13.79 13.00
CA SER A 129 23.06 12.98 11.78
C SER A 129 22.50 11.59 12.08
N ASP A 130 22.82 11.07 13.26
CA ASP A 130 22.33 9.81 13.78
C ASP A 130 21.55 10.07 15.08
N VAL A 131 20.75 9.08 15.47
CA VAL A 131 19.98 9.13 16.72
C VAL A 131 20.38 7.91 17.53
N GLU A 132 20.88 8.14 18.73
CA GLU A 132 21.46 7.09 19.58
C GLU A 132 21.03 7.25 21.04
N THR A 133 20.66 6.15 21.66
CA THR A 133 20.56 6.04 23.12
C THR A 133 21.96 5.81 23.68
N VAL A 134 22.68 6.90 23.97
CA VAL A 134 24.06 6.86 24.45
C VAL A 134 24.18 6.40 25.90
N PHE A 135 23.09 6.48 26.66
CA PHE A 135 22.97 5.93 28.00
C PHE A 135 21.57 5.38 28.22
N GLU A 136 21.44 4.07 28.44
CA GLU A 136 20.17 3.43 28.79
C GLU A 136 19.70 3.91 30.18
N PRO A 137 18.38 4.01 30.44
CA PRO A 137 17.88 4.53 31.71
C PRO A 137 18.37 3.74 32.91
N ALA A 138 19.13 4.41 33.77
CA ALA A 138 19.71 3.81 34.98
C ALA A 138 19.80 4.83 36.12
N LEU A 139 20.05 4.31 37.32
CA LEU A 139 20.28 5.12 38.53
C LEU A 139 21.74 5.58 38.67
N ASP A 140 22.66 5.10 37.81
CA ASP A 140 24.09 5.45 37.88
C ASP A 140 24.38 6.83 37.29
N ARG A 141 24.28 7.86 38.14
CA ARG A 141 24.55 9.27 37.79
C ARG A 141 26.00 9.51 37.37
N ALA A 142 26.94 8.78 37.96
CA ALA A 142 28.36 8.96 37.67
C ALA A 142 28.68 8.48 36.24
N ALA A 143 28.15 7.32 35.85
CA ALA A 143 28.26 6.82 34.48
C ALA A 143 27.55 7.74 33.46
N ALA A 144 26.36 8.23 33.79
CA ALA A 144 25.64 9.18 32.94
C ALA A 144 26.45 10.48 32.73
N SER A 145 27.06 11.03 33.77
CA SER A 145 27.90 12.23 33.67
C SER A 145 29.16 12.01 32.83
N GLU A 146 29.78 10.83 32.89
CA GLU A 146 30.90 10.46 32.02
C GLU A 146 30.48 10.44 30.54
N VAL A 147 29.29 9.91 30.24
CA VAL A 147 28.72 9.94 28.88
C VAL A 147 28.49 11.39 28.42
N VAL A 148 27.89 12.24 29.25
CA VAL A 148 27.70 13.68 28.95
C VAL A 148 29.04 14.35 28.67
N ALA A 149 30.08 14.06 29.46
CA ALA A 149 31.43 14.59 29.27
C ALA A 149 32.06 14.14 27.94
N GLY A 150 31.74 12.93 27.47
CA GLY A 150 32.19 12.34 26.20
C GLY A 150 31.46 12.83 24.95
N LEU A 151 30.30 13.50 25.07
CA LEU A 151 29.53 13.95 23.91
C LEU A 151 30.31 14.90 22.99
N GLU A 152 30.22 14.63 21.69
CA GLU A 152 30.81 15.42 20.60
C GLU A 152 29.72 15.98 19.66
N LEU A 153 30.10 16.92 18.79
CA LEU A 153 29.18 17.55 17.84
C LEU A 153 29.24 16.90 16.47
N ALA A 154 28.08 16.59 15.88
CA ALA A 154 27.98 16.06 14.52
C ALA A 154 27.11 16.94 13.60
N ARG A 155 26.94 16.56 12.33
CA ARG A 155 26.21 17.34 11.31
C ARG A 155 24.74 16.92 11.28
N ALA A 156 23.86 17.81 10.81
CA ALA A 156 22.41 17.59 10.77
C ALA A 156 21.77 17.48 12.17
N THR A 157 20.45 17.60 12.21
CA THR A 157 19.64 17.67 13.42
C THR A 157 18.40 16.83 13.20
N ARG A 158 18.40 15.57 13.66
CA ARG A 158 17.27 14.65 13.51
C ARG A 158 16.37 14.67 14.75
N LEU A 159 15.78 15.83 15.01
CA LEU A 159 14.98 16.12 16.19
C LEU A 159 13.79 15.17 16.33
N ASN A 160 12.99 15.01 15.28
CA ASN A 160 11.77 14.21 15.37
C ASN A 160 12.10 12.73 15.61
N ASP A 161 13.12 12.20 14.93
CA ASP A 161 13.65 10.85 15.19
C ASP A 161 14.21 10.74 16.61
N GLY A 162 14.88 11.78 17.12
CA GLY A 162 15.40 11.87 18.48
C GLY A 162 14.31 11.76 19.54
N VAL A 163 13.17 12.43 19.32
CA VAL A 163 12.02 12.32 20.23
C VAL A 163 11.43 10.91 20.18
N LEU A 164 11.26 10.30 19.01
CA LEU A 164 10.78 8.92 18.92
C LEU A 164 11.71 7.93 19.63
N GLN A 165 13.02 8.07 19.47
CA GLN A 165 13.99 7.24 20.18
C GLN A 165 13.94 7.48 21.69
N ALA A 166 13.68 8.71 22.13
CA ALA A 166 13.48 9.01 23.55
C ALA A 166 12.20 8.37 24.10
N VAL A 167 11.12 8.31 23.33
CA VAL A 167 9.91 7.55 23.71
C VAL A 167 10.23 6.07 23.85
N GLU A 168 10.93 5.47 22.89
CA GLU A 168 11.33 4.06 22.95
C GLU A 168 12.27 3.78 24.13
N ALA A 169 13.25 4.66 24.37
CA ALA A 169 14.20 4.53 25.48
C ALA A 169 13.53 4.67 26.85
N ALA A 170 12.44 5.44 26.95
CA ALA A 170 11.69 5.60 28.20
C ALA A 170 10.95 4.32 28.66
N GLY A 171 10.70 3.38 27.74
CA GLY A 171 9.97 2.14 28.02
C GLY A 171 8.46 2.36 28.21
N ASP A 172 7.81 1.38 28.84
CA ASP A 172 6.35 1.31 29.04
C ASP A 172 5.93 1.24 30.53
N GLU A 173 6.89 1.32 31.46
CA GLU A 173 6.64 1.22 32.91
C GLU A 173 6.64 2.60 33.60
N GLY A 174 5.62 2.85 34.43
CA GLY A 174 5.54 3.98 35.36
C GLY A 174 5.51 5.37 34.70
N GLN A 175 5.85 6.41 35.49
CA GLN A 175 5.93 7.78 35.01
C GLN A 175 7.12 7.94 34.08
N ARG A 176 6.86 8.47 32.88
CA ARG A 176 7.87 8.70 31.85
C ARG A 176 7.84 10.16 31.42
N THR A 177 9.02 10.79 31.42
CA THR A 177 9.20 12.19 31.04
C THR A 177 10.37 12.32 30.06
N ILE A 178 10.19 13.08 28.98
CA ILE A 178 11.24 13.48 28.06
C ILE A 178 11.56 14.94 28.31
N LEU A 179 12.83 15.23 28.62
CA LEU A 179 13.36 16.59 28.64
C LEU A 179 14.13 16.84 27.35
N LEU A 180 13.48 17.50 26.39
CA LEU A 180 14.01 17.78 25.06
C LEU A 180 14.74 19.11 25.03
N LEU A 181 16.04 19.08 24.76
CA LEU A 181 16.85 20.26 24.50
C LEU A 181 17.09 20.42 23.00
N SER A 182 16.56 21.49 22.40
CA SER A 182 16.79 21.78 20.98
C SER A 182 16.81 23.27 20.66
N ASP A 183 17.47 23.63 19.56
CA ASP A 183 17.41 24.97 18.97
C ASP A 183 16.31 25.12 17.88
N GLY A 184 15.45 24.11 17.72
CA GLY A 184 14.15 24.20 17.06
C GLY A 184 14.08 23.82 15.58
N LYS A 185 15.18 23.32 14.98
CA LYS A 185 15.19 22.93 13.57
C LYS A 185 15.37 21.43 13.39
N ASP A 186 14.29 20.77 12.98
CA ASP A 186 14.39 19.41 12.47
C ASP A 186 14.86 19.38 11.02
N THR A 187 15.77 18.45 10.72
CA THR A 187 16.24 18.10 9.37
C THR A 187 15.99 16.63 9.04
N SER A 188 15.29 15.91 9.94
CA SER A 188 14.86 14.55 9.71
C SER A 188 13.77 14.47 8.63
N LYS A 189 13.40 13.24 8.29
CA LYS A 189 12.30 12.94 7.36
C LYS A 189 11.01 12.57 8.06
N THR A 190 11.05 12.48 9.39
CA THR A 190 9.97 12.01 10.22
C THR A 190 9.00 13.17 10.42
N PRO A 191 7.73 13.02 10.00
CA PRO A 191 6.71 14.04 10.21
C PRO A 191 6.50 14.33 11.70
N ALA A 192 6.25 15.60 12.05
CA ALA A 192 5.92 15.95 13.43
C ALA A 192 4.58 15.34 13.89
N GLU A 193 3.67 15.02 12.97
CA GLU A 193 2.40 14.32 13.25
C GLU A 193 2.64 12.90 13.80
N ASP A 194 3.56 12.14 13.21
CA ASP A 194 3.90 10.79 13.69
C ASP A 194 4.47 10.84 15.13
N VAL A 195 5.25 11.88 15.44
CA VAL A 195 5.77 12.12 16.79
C VAL A 195 4.65 12.46 17.76
N ILE A 196 3.71 13.32 17.36
CA ILE A 196 2.54 13.69 18.17
C ILE A 196 1.67 12.47 18.46
N ASP A 197 1.37 11.65 17.45
CA ASP A 197 0.58 10.44 17.60
C ASP A 197 1.28 9.45 18.53
N THR A 198 2.60 9.29 18.38
CA THR A 198 3.40 8.39 19.24
C THR A 198 3.45 8.88 20.68
N ILE A 199 3.62 10.19 20.93
CA ILE A 199 3.58 10.77 22.28
C ILE A 199 2.20 10.55 22.92
N THR A 200 1.12 10.73 22.13
CA THR A 200 -0.25 10.51 22.58
C THR A 200 -0.48 9.05 22.97
N GLU A 201 -0.10 8.11 22.10
CA GLU A 201 -0.29 6.68 22.32
C GLU A 201 0.58 6.15 23.46
N ALA A 202 1.79 6.69 23.61
CA ALA A 202 2.70 6.32 24.68
C ALA A 202 2.35 6.98 26.02
N GLU A 203 1.42 7.94 26.08
CA GLU A 203 1.06 8.69 27.30
C GLU A 203 2.28 9.21 28.07
N ILE A 204 3.24 9.80 27.35
CA ILE A 204 4.53 10.24 27.90
C ILE A 204 4.61 11.77 27.98
N GLN A 205 5.15 12.28 29.09
CA GLN A 205 5.28 13.72 29.28
C GLN A 205 6.47 14.29 28.50
N VAL A 206 6.29 15.41 27.81
CA VAL A 206 7.37 16.03 27.01
C VAL A 206 7.58 17.49 27.40
N ASN A 207 8.68 17.76 28.09
CA ASN A 207 9.14 19.10 28.44
C ASN A 207 10.19 19.57 27.45
N VAL A 208 9.98 20.73 26.84
CA VAL A 208 10.83 21.27 25.78
C VAL A 208 11.60 22.48 26.29
N VAL A 209 12.92 22.45 26.15
CA VAL A 209 13.80 23.58 26.43
C VAL A 209 14.38 24.12 25.13
N GLY A 210 13.87 25.28 24.71
CA GLY A 210 14.32 26.00 23.52
C GLY A 210 15.49 26.94 23.83
N LEU A 211 16.64 26.73 23.17
CA LEU A 211 17.86 27.47 23.45
C LEU A 211 18.04 28.71 22.57
N ASP A 212 18.03 29.90 23.18
CA ASP A 212 18.15 31.22 22.54
C ASP A 212 17.13 31.44 21.39
N GLN A 213 15.92 30.90 21.54
CA GLN A 213 14.83 31.03 20.58
C GLN A 213 13.63 31.75 21.21
N PRO A 214 12.95 32.66 20.49
CA PRO A 214 11.65 33.17 20.88
C PRO A 214 10.63 32.02 21.00
N LEU A 215 9.68 32.12 21.93
CA LEU A 215 8.64 31.11 22.11
C LEU A 215 7.80 30.88 20.83
N ASP A 216 7.61 31.91 20.01
CA ASP A 216 6.88 31.83 18.74
C ASP A 216 7.58 30.93 17.71
N ASP A 217 8.92 30.83 17.76
CA ASP A 217 9.71 30.00 16.85
C ASP A 217 9.75 28.51 17.28
N LEU A 218 9.23 28.20 18.47
CA LEU A 218 9.13 26.84 19.02
C LEU A 218 7.78 26.19 18.71
N ALA A 219 6.94 26.76 17.83
CA ALA A 219 5.60 26.28 17.56
C ALA A 219 5.48 24.76 17.25
N PRO A 220 6.40 24.13 16.47
CA PRO A 220 6.36 22.68 16.26
C PRO A 220 6.67 21.87 17.54
N LEU A 221 7.56 22.37 18.38
CA LEU A 221 7.93 21.72 19.65
C LEU A 221 6.86 21.94 20.72
N LYS A 222 6.19 23.09 20.67
CA LYS A 222 5.02 23.36 21.51
C LYS A 222 3.90 22.37 21.25
N ALA A 223 3.66 21.98 20.00
CA ALA A 223 2.66 20.96 19.70
C ALA A 223 2.99 19.61 20.36
N MET A 224 4.27 19.25 20.47
CA MET A 224 4.70 18.02 21.14
C MET A 224 4.51 18.11 22.66
N SER A 225 4.87 19.23 23.28
CA SER A 225 4.65 19.43 24.72
C SER A 225 3.17 19.52 25.08
N ASP A 226 2.37 20.22 24.26
CA ASP A 226 0.93 20.42 24.51
C ASP A 226 0.18 19.07 24.53
N VAL A 227 0.59 18.14 23.65
CA VAL A 227 0.00 16.79 23.58
C VAL A 227 0.53 15.87 24.68
N GLY A 228 1.82 15.97 25.02
CA GLY A 228 2.40 15.25 26.15
C GLY A 228 2.05 15.84 27.52
N GLY A 229 1.25 16.92 27.60
CA GLY A 229 0.95 17.58 28.89
C GLY A 229 2.17 18.18 29.60
N GLY A 230 3.23 18.49 28.85
CA GLY A 230 4.44 19.14 29.35
C GLY A 230 4.48 20.65 29.08
N SER A 231 5.64 21.26 29.28
CA SER A 231 5.84 22.71 29.15
C SER A 231 6.94 23.08 28.15
N VAL A 232 6.86 24.30 27.61
CA VAL A 232 7.91 24.88 26.76
C VAL A 232 8.61 25.99 27.53
N ILE A 233 9.92 25.84 27.72
CA ILE A 233 10.78 26.78 28.43
C ILE A 233 11.78 27.38 27.45
N SER A 234 11.84 28.71 27.36
CA SER A 234 12.89 29.40 26.60
C SER A 234 14.02 29.79 27.55
N ALA A 235 15.23 29.36 27.24
CA ALA A 235 16.43 29.62 28.05
C ALA A 235 17.56 30.15 27.17
N ASN A 236 18.45 30.95 27.76
CA ASN A 236 19.74 31.28 27.14
C ASN A 236 20.85 30.38 27.69
N ALA A 237 22.01 30.35 27.02
CA ALA A 237 23.14 29.50 27.43
C ALA A 237 23.60 29.72 28.90
N GLY A 238 23.42 30.92 29.46
CA GLY A 238 23.77 31.21 30.86
C GLY A 238 22.72 30.76 31.89
N GLY A 239 21.47 30.60 31.49
CA GLY A 239 20.35 30.17 32.34
C GLY A 239 19.98 28.69 32.18
N LEU A 240 20.48 28.01 31.16
CA LEU A 240 20.08 26.65 30.80
C LEU A 240 20.31 25.63 31.93
N ALA A 241 21.44 25.71 32.63
CA ALA A 241 21.74 24.82 33.75
C ALA A 241 20.78 25.01 34.93
N ARG A 242 20.31 26.24 35.15
CA ARG A 242 19.30 26.52 36.17
C ARG A 242 17.96 25.91 35.79
N VAL A 243 17.54 26.02 34.53
CA VAL A 243 16.28 25.42 34.05
C VAL A 243 16.27 23.91 34.23
N PHE A 244 17.37 23.24 33.91
CA PHE A 244 17.51 21.79 34.09
C PHE A 244 17.53 21.39 35.57
N ALA A 245 18.19 22.17 36.43
CA ALA A 245 18.14 21.94 37.88
C ALA A 245 16.74 22.18 38.45
N ASP A 246 16.04 23.24 38.02
CA ASP A 246 14.67 23.56 38.45
C ASP A 246 13.69 22.44 38.02
N GLU A 247 13.89 21.83 36.85
CA GLU A 247 13.13 20.67 36.37
C GLU A 247 13.40 19.41 37.21
N ALA A 248 14.66 19.15 37.54
CA ALA A 248 15.05 18.04 38.42
C ALA A 248 14.51 18.22 39.86
N ASP A 249 14.55 19.45 40.38
CA ASP A 249 13.96 19.80 41.68
C ASP A 249 12.43 19.61 41.68
N SER A 250 11.76 19.73 40.53
CA SER A 250 10.33 19.46 40.43
C SER A 250 10.01 17.98 40.71
N LEU A 251 10.85 17.05 40.21
CA LEU A 251 10.76 15.62 40.51
C LEU A 251 10.98 15.31 41.99
N ALA A 252 11.86 16.06 42.66
CA ALA A 252 12.10 15.91 44.10
C ALA A 252 10.89 16.32 44.96
N ARG A 253 10.05 17.23 44.44
CA ARG A 253 8.84 17.72 45.13
C ARG A 253 7.57 16.96 44.77
N GLN A 254 7.67 15.91 43.96
CA GLN A 254 6.51 15.10 43.64
C GLN A 254 6.03 14.34 44.88
N VAL A 255 4.72 14.36 45.08
CA VAL A 255 4.05 13.61 46.14
C VAL A 255 3.36 12.41 45.50
N LEU A 256 3.64 11.22 46.02
CA LEU A 256 2.90 10.01 45.70
C LEU A 256 1.67 9.96 46.61
N VAL A 257 0.49 9.94 45.99
CA VAL A 257 -0.79 9.82 46.68
C VAL A 257 -1.42 8.49 46.34
N THR A 258 -1.54 7.62 47.34
CA THR A 258 -2.18 6.31 47.20
C THR A 258 -3.61 6.39 47.71
N ALA A 259 -4.59 6.08 46.85
CA ALA A 259 -6.01 6.24 47.13
C ALA A 259 -6.78 4.94 46.92
N SER A 260 -7.73 4.65 47.82
CA SER A 260 -8.62 3.50 47.70
C SER A 260 -9.72 3.70 46.66
N LEU A 261 -10.15 2.63 45.99
CA LEU A 261 -11.27 2.72 45.05
C LEU A 261 -12.63 2.84 45.77
N PRO A 262 -13.54 3.70 45.29
CA PRO A 262 -14.86 3.85 45.91
C PRO A 262 -15.71 2.58 45.71
N ALA A 263 -16.38 2.13 46.77
CA ALA A 263 -17.23 0.94 46.72
C ALA A 263 -18.32 1.05 45.64
N GLY A 264 -18.37 0.07 44.74
CA GLY A 264 -19.36 -0.03 43.66
C GLY A 264 -18.97 0.66 42.34
N LEU A 265 -17.70 1.04 42.15
CA LEU A 265 -17.19 1.52 40.88
C LEU A 265 -17.13 0.38 39.84
N THR A 266 -17.89 0.49 38.76
CA THR A 266 -17.90 -0.50 37.65
C THR A 266 -17.13 -0.04 36.43
N ASP A 267 -16.90 1.26 36.29
CA ASP A 267 -16.22 1.85 35.15
C ASP A 267 -14.70 1.68 35.33
N ALA A 268 -14.00 1.30 34.26
CA ALA A 268 -12.55 1.18 34.26
C ALA A 268 -11.86 2.56 34.20
N GLU A 269 -12.54 3.55 33.61
CA GLU A 269 -12.07 4.92 33.41
C GLU A 269 -12.95 5.91 34.17
N THR A 270 -12.35 6.85 34.89
CA THR A 270 -13.10 7.88 35.62
C THR A 270 -12.28 9.13 35.89
N THR A 271 -12.95 10.17 36.39
CA THR A 271 -12.30 11.40 36.84
C THR A 271 -11.70 11.22 38.22
N VAL A 272 -10.42 11.54 38.35
CA VAL A 272 -9.65 11.59 39.59
C VAL A 272 -9.32 13.05 39.88
N GLN A 273 -9.66 13.53 41.07
CA GLN A 273 -9.34 14.87 41.54
C GLN A 273 -8.52 14.78 42.83
N VAL A 274 -7.37 15.43 42.85
CA VAL A 274 -6.53 15.59 44.04
C VAL A 274 -6.67 17.01 44.57
N THR A 275 -6.74 17.17 45.88
CA THR A 275 -6.88 18.47 46.55
C THR A 275 -5.90 18.55 47.70
N ALA A 276 -5.05 19.58 47.68
CA ALA A 276 -4.01 19.84 48.66
C ALA A 276 -4.29 21.17 49.40
N PRO A 277 -4.44 21.17 50.74
CA PRO A 277 -4.51 22.39 51.51
C PRO A 277 -3.12 23.04 51.63
N THR A 278 -3.07 24.37 51.52
CA THR A 278 -1.86 25.20 51.70
C THR A 278 -2.16 26.33 52.67
N GLU A 279 -1.14 27.02 53.20
CA GLU A 279 -1.34 28.19 54.07
C GLU A 279 -2.08 29.35 53.36
N SER A 280 -1.97 29.45 52.03
CA SER A 280 -2.53 30.51 51.19
C SER A 280 -3.86 30.15 50.53
N GLY A 281 -4.31 28.89 50.61
CA GLY A 281 -5.54 28.43 49.97
C GLY A 281 -5.61 26.92 49.76
N THR A 282 -6.29 26.49 48.71
CA THR A 282 -6.41 25.07 48.35
C THR A 282 -6.02 24.90 46.89
N LEU A 283 -5.04 24.05 46.64
CA LEU A 283 -4.65 23.64 45.30
C LEU A 283 -5.44 22.39 44.93
N SER A 284 -5.89 22.28 43.69
CA SER A 284 -6.54 21.06 43.21
C SER A 284 -6.11 20.76 41.78
N GLY A 285 -6.03 19.48 41.44
CA GLY A 285 -5.77 18.99 40.09
C GLY A 285 -6.82 17.95 39.73
N THR A 286 -7.23 17.88 38.46
CA THR A 286 -8.23 16.92 37.99
C THR A 286 -7.79 16.28 36.68
N THR A 287 -7.86 14.95 36.59
CA THR A 287 -7.56 14.19 35.38
C THR A 287 -8.62 13.11 35.12
N TYR A 288 -8.74 12.66 33.87
CA TYR A 288 -9.59 11.53 33.48
C TYR A 288 -8.69 10.38 33.04
N THR A 289 -8.75 9.25 33.75
CA THR A 289 -7.78 8.16 33.57
C THR A 289 -8.37 6.80 33.94
N ILE A 290 -7.65 5.73 33.61
CA ILE A 290 -7.95 4.35 33.99
C ILE A 290 -7.59 4.16 35.46
N VAL A 291 -8.54 3.71 36.27
CA VAL A 291 -8.38 3.52 37.72
C VAL A 291 -8.48 2.07 38.17
N GLN A 292 -8.89 1.16 37.28
CA GLN A 292 -8.88 -0.28 37.52
C GLN A 292 -8.76 -1.05 36.21
N GLU A 293 -7.99 -2.15 36.21
CA GLU A 293 -7.97 -3.08 35.07
C GLU A 293 -9.37 -3.65 34.84
N ALA A 294 -9.81 -3.69 33.58
CA ALA A 294 -11.09 -4.28 33.23
C ALA A 294 -11.11 -5.77 33.57
N THR A 295 -11.69 -6.15 34.72
CA THR A 295 -11.95 -7.55 35.05
C THR A 295 -12.99 -8.11 34.08
N ALA A 296 -12.52 -8.67 32.97
CA ALA A 296 -13.32 -9.51 32.10
C ALA A 296 -13.65 -10.81 32.85
N GLY A 297 -14.69 -10.76 33.68
CA GLY A 297 -15.34 -11.93 34.24
C GLY A 297 -15.97 -12.76 33.13
N ILE A 298 -15.20 -13.66 32.52
CA ILE A 298 -15.72 -14.71 31.65
C ILE A 298 -16.21 -15.85 32.54
N ASP A 299 -17.54 -16.00 32.64
CA ASP A 299 -18.21 -17.11 33.31
C ASP A 299 -18.02 -18.42 32.51
N LEU A 300 -17.02 -19.22 32.88
CA LEU A 300 -16.57 -20.43 32.18
C LEU A 300 -17.49 -21.67 32.31
N ARG A 301 -18.79 -21.49 32.56
CA ARG A 301 -19.74 -22.62 32.74
C ARG A 301 -20.69 -22.88 31.58
N THR A 302 -20.58 -22.17 30.45
CA THR A 302 -21.47 -22.40 29.29
C THR A 302 -20.79 -22.47 27.93
N LEU A 303 -19.47 -22.64 27.86
CA LEU A 303 -18.80 -22.89 26.58
C LEU A 303 -18.04 -24.22 26.60
N ASP A 304 -18.59 -25.12 25.78
CA ASP A 304 -18.01 -26.37 25.33
C ASP A 304 -16.55 -26.16 24.89
N PRO A 305 -15.54 -26.76 25.54
CA PRO A 305 -14.14 -26.64 25.15
C PRO A 305 -13.91 -27.57 23.97
N GLY A 306 -14.39 -27.19 22.79
CA GLY A 306 -14.51 -28.15 21.71
C GLY A 306 -14.85 -27.67 20.31
N SER A 307 -14.74 -26.40 19.94
CA SER A 307 -14.61 -26.00 18.52
C SER A 307 -14.43 -24.49 18.33
N ASP A 308 -13.20 -24.00 18.41
CA ASP A 308 -12.73 -22.93 17.53
C ASP A 308 -11.39 -23.36 16.96
N GLY A 309 -11.48 -24.19 15.92
CA GLY A 309 -10.36 -24.54 15.05
C GLY A 309 -9.98 -23.37 14.16
N GLY A 310 -9.58 -22.25 14.77
CA GLY A 310 -8.78 -21.25 14.09
C GLY A 310 -7.37 -21.80 13.95
N LEU A 311 -7.07 -22.40 12.80
CA LEU A 311 -5.73 -22.90 12.49
C LEU A 311 -4.78 -21.68 12.47
N LEU A 312 -4.04 -21.46 13.55
CA LEU A 312 -2.95 -20.49 13.59
C LEU A 312 -1.82 -21.05 12.71
N ILE A 313 -1.87 -20.70 11.43
CA ILE A 313 -0.85 -21.07 10.46
C ILE A 313 0.36 -20.15 10.70
N PRO A 314 1.54 -20.68 11.07
CA PRO A 314 2.77 -19.90 11.16
C PRO A 314 2.97 -19.08 9.87
N LYS A 315 3.46 -17.84 9.94
CA LYS A 315 3.68 -17.00 8.74
C LYS A 315 4.41 -17.77 7.63
N GLU A 316 5.40 -18.59 7.99
CA GLU A 316 6.12 -19.47 7.06
C GLU A 316 5.27 -20.57 6.41
N ALA A 317 4.35 -21.19 7.17
CA ALA A 317 3.42 -22.18 6.64
C ALA A 317 2.31 -21.53 5.79
N MET A 318 1.96 -20.27 6.07
CA MET A 318 1.04 -19.48 5.26
C MET A 318 1.71 -19.13 3.92
N TYR A 319 2.94 -18.62 3.94
CA TYR A 319 3.72 -18.37 2.71
C TYR A 319 4.03 -19.66 1.94
N GLY A 320 4.32 -20.76 2.63
CA GLY A 320 4.53 -22.09 2.02
C GLY A 320 3.27 -22.66 1.37
N GLY A 321 2.12 -22.58 2.05
CA GLY A 321 0.82 -22.99 1.51
C GLY A 321 0.39 -22.14 0.32
N LEU A 322 0.65 -20.83 0.37
CA LEU A 322 0.36 -19.92 -0.73
C LEU A 322 1.30 -20.13 -1.93
N ALA A 323 2.59 -20.41 -1.68
CA ALA A 323 3.54 -20.79 -2.73
C ALA A 323 3.15 -22.12 -3.38
N ALA A 324 2.67 -23.10 -2.60
CA ALA A 324 2.16 -24.37 -3.11
C ALA A 324 0.87 -24.19 -3.94
N MET A 325 -0.07 -23.34 -3.50
CA MET A 325 -1.25 -22.96 -4.30
C MET A 325 -0.86 -22.22 -5.58
N GLY A 326 0.07 -21.25 -5.49
CA GLY A 326 0.58 -20.50 -6.63
C GLY A 326 1.26 -21.41 -7.65
N MET A 327 2.06 -22.37 -7.19
CA MET A 327 2.71 -23.38 -8.02
C MET A 327 1.71 -24.37 -8.63
N GLY A 328 0.69 -24.77 -7.86
CA GLY A 328 -0.43 -25.57 -8.37
C GLY A 328 -1.25 -24.85 -9.45
N MET A 329 -1.50 -23.55 -9.29
CA MET A 329 -2.14 -22.72 -10.31
C MET A 329 -1.25 -22.46 -11.53
N LEU A 330 0.08 -22.34 -11.34
CA LEU A 330 1.06 -22.26 -12.42
C LEU A 330 1.12 -23.57 -13.23
N LEU A 331 1.04 -24.72 -12.56
CA LEU A 331 0.99 -26.03 -13.21
C LEU A 331 -0.34 -26.22 -13.96
N LEU A 332 -1.47 -25.84 -13.37
CA LEU A 332 -2.79 -25.80 -14.04
C LEU A 332 -2.77 -24.87 -15.26
N PHE A 333 -2.18 -23.68 -15.13
CA PHE A 333 -2.01 -22.73 -16.23
C PHE A 333 -1.11 -23.29 -17.33
N SER A 334 0.01 -23.93 -16.96
CA SER A 334 0.88 -24.62 -17.92
C SER A 334 0.12 -25.74 -18.63
N GLY A 335 -0.77 -26.46 -17.94
CA GLY A 335 -1.64 -27.48 -18.53
C GLY A 335 -2.60 -26.88 -19.55
N VAL A 336 -3.25 -25.76 -19.24
CA VAL A 336 -4.17 -25.06 -20.16
C VAL A 336 -3.43 -24.50 -21.37
N VAL A 337 -2.25 -23.90 -21.17
CA VAL A 337 -1.42 -23.34 -22.27
C VAL A 337 -0.82 -24.45 -23.14
N SER A 338 -0.40 -25.57 -22.54
CA SER A 338 0.17 -26.71 -23.26
C SER A 338 -0.88 -27.45 -24.09
N VAL A 339 -2.13 -27.52 -23.61
CA VAL A 339 -3.27 -28.04 -24.38
C VAL A 339 -3.72 -27.09 -25.50
N ALA A 340 -3.35 -25.80 -25.41
CA ALA A 340 -3.64 -24.76 -26.41
C ALA A 340 -2.55 -24.60 -27.49
N GLY A 341 -1.47 -25.39 -27.45
CA GLY A 341 -0.54 -25.50 -28.57
C GLY A 341 -1.24 -26.04 -29.82
N PRO A 342 -0.76 -25.72 -31.05
CA PRO A 342 -1.36 -26.23 -32.27
C PRO A 342 -1.34 -27.76 -32.23
N LYS A 343 -2.53 -28.37 -32.03
CA LYS A 343 -2.68 -29.82 -32.01
C LYS A 343 -2.18 -30.35 -33.35
N ARG A 344 -1.07 -31.12 -33.33
CA ARG A 344 -0.67 -31.94 -34.47
C ARG A 344 -1.88 -32.77 -34.89
N PRO A 345 -2.17 -32.91 -36.19
CA PRO A 345 -3.26 -33.76 -36.63
C PRO A 345 -3.01 -35.18 -36.08
N ALA A 346 -3.94 -35.67 -35.25
CA ALA A 346 -3.80 -36.95 -34.58
C ALA A 346 -3.55 -38.06 -35.60
N THR A 347 -2.41 -38.72 -35.47
CA THR A 347 -2.01 -39.87 -36.28
C THR A 347 -2.91 -41.07 -35.98
N VAL A 348 -3.03 -41.99 -36.92
CA VAL A 348 -3.88 -43.20 -36.77
C VAL A 348 -3.43 -44.02 -35.56
N GLU A 349 -2.14 -44.01 -35.22
CA GLU A 349 -1.61 -44.60 -33.98
C GLU A 349 -2.24 -44.01 -32.70
N ASP A 350 -2.44 -42.69 -32.61
CA ASP A 350 -3.02 -42.05 -31.42
C ASP A 350 -4.48 -42.46 -31.20
N ARG A 351 -5.20 -42.71 -32.30
CA ARG A 351 -6.57 -43.19 -32.26
C ARG A 351 -6.65 -44.65 -31.84
N ILE A 352 -5.70 -45.48 -32.26
CA ILE A 352 -5.65 -46.90 -31.88
C ILE A 352 -5.24 -47.04 -30.41
N ALA A 353 -4.29 -46.23 -29.93
CA ALA A 353 -3.88 -46.22 -28.52
C ALA A 353 -5.03 -45.83 -27.57
N ALA A 354 -5.89 -44.89 -27.96
CA ALA A 354 -7.05 -44.48 -27.18
C ALA A 354 -8.12 -45.59 -27.05
N TYR A 355 -8.21 -46.52 -28.01
CA TYR A 355 -9.10 -47.68 -27.92
C TYR A 355 -8.44 -48.90 -27.27
N ALA A 356 -7.12 -49.06 -27.38
CA ALA A 356 -6.38 -50.16 -26.76
C ALA A 356 -6.19 -49.99 -25.24
N ALA A 357 -6.19 -48.75 -24.73
CA ALA A 357 -6.07 -48.46 -23.30
C ALA A 357 -7.33 -48.82 -22.47
N GLY A 358 -8.43 -49.21 -23.11
CA GLY A 358 -9.68 -49.61 -22.44
C GLY A 358 -9.71 -51.04 -21.87
N SER A 359 -8.65 -51.84 -22.05
CA SER A 359 -8.62 -53.22 -21.57
C SER A 359 -7.32 -53.55 -20.85
N GLY A 360 -7.28 -53.28 -19.54
CA GLY A 360 -6.14 -53.66 -18.69
C GLY A 360 -6.33 -53.22 -17.24
N GLY A 361 -7.13 -53.96 -16.49
CA GLY A 361 -7.21 -53.80 -15.03
C GLY A 361 -5.91 -54.27 -14.37
N GLY A 362 -5.34 -53.44 -13.51
CA GLY A 362 -4.17 -53.77 -12.70
C GLY A 362 -3.94 -52.74 -11.59
N SER A 363 -4.23 -53.16 -10.36
CA SER A 363 -4.06 -52.44 -9.09
C SER A 363 -2.61 -52.07 -8.78
N GLY A 364 -2.35 -50.82 -8.37
CA GLY A 364 -1.06 -50.37 -7.82
C GLY A 364 -1.11 -48.95 -7.23
N GLN A 365 -1.00 -48.91 -5.90
CA GLN A 365 -0.73 -47.85 -4.92
C GLN A 365 -0.42 -46.38 -5.36
N HIS A 366 -1.12 -45.49 -4.65
CA HIS A 366 -0.89 -44.07 -4.33
C HIS A 366 0.22 -43.32 -5.08
N ALA A 367 -0.14 -42.78 -6.25
CA ALA A 367 0.33 -41.47 -6.70
C ALA A 367 -0.92 -40.61 -6.96
N GLY A 368 -0.92 -39.35 -6.52
CA GLY A 368 -2.09 -38.44 -6.60
C GLY A 368 -2.76 -38.48 -7.97
N ASN A 369 -4.05 -38.81 -7.96
CA ASN A 369 -4.79 -39.29 -9.13
C ASN A 369 -5.00 -38.16 -10.17
N PRO A 370 -4.38 -38.19 -11.37
CA PRO A 370 -4.61 -37.20 -12.41
C PRO A 370 -6.09 -37.16 -12.88
N ALA A 371 -6.84 -38.23 -12.61
CA ALA A 371 -8.24 -38.37 -12.94
C ALA A 371 -9.16 -37.47 -12.08
N GLU A 372 -8.83 -37.20 -10.82
CA GLU A 372 -9.64 -36.31 -9.95
C GLU A 372 -9.48 -34.84 -10.34
N SER A 373 -8.26 -34.40 -10.66
CA SER A 373 -8.01 -33.05 -11.17
C SER A 373 -8.67 -32.82 -12.53
N ALA A 374 -8.72 -33.84 -13.40
CA ALA A 374 -9.42 -33.78 -14.68
C ALA A 374 -10.96 -33.71 -14.52
N ALA A 375 -11.52 -34.42 -13.54
CA ALA A 375 -12.95 -34.37 -13.22
C ALA A 375 -13.37 -33.01 -12.66
N ALA A 376 -12.61 -32.47 -11.69
CA ALA A 376 -12.83 -31.14 -11.13
C ALA A 376 -12.74 -30.04 -12.20
N PHE A 377 -11.76 -30.13 -13.11
CA PHE A 377 -11.61 -29.19 -14.22
C PHE A 377 -12.79 -29.23 -15.20
N THR A 378 -13.33 -30.42 -15.47
CA THR A 378 -14.50 -30.59 -16.36
C THR A 378 -15.75 -29.96 -15.73
N GLN A 379 -15.98 -30.18 -14.43
CA GLN A 379 -17.11 -29.59 -13.71
C GLN A 379 -17.04 -28.05 -13.67
N VAL A 380 -15.84 -27.50 -13.44
CA VAL A 380 -15.60 -26.04 -13.44
C VAL A 380 -15.80 -25.44 -14.84
N LYS A 381 -15.41 -26.16 -15.90
CA LYS A 381 -15.66 -25.77 -17.30
C LYS A 381 -17.14 -25.72 -17.64
N ASP A 382 -17.91 -26.70 -17.17
CA ASP A 382 -19.35 -26.77 -17.41
C ASP A 382 -20.10 -25.67 -16.63
N ALA A 383 -19.65 -25.33 -15.42
CA ALA A 383 -20.17 -24.20 -14.65
C ALA A 383 -19.90 -22.85 -15.36
N ALA A 384 -18.68 -22.64 -15.86
CA ALA A 384 -18.33 -21.45 -16.64
C ALA A 384 -19.15 -21.35 -17.95
N ALA A 385 -19.35 -22.47 -18.65
CA ALA A 385 -20.20 -22.53 -19.83
C ALA A 385 -21.66 -22.18 -19.50
N THR A 386 -22.17 -22.62 -18.35
CA THR A 386 -23.54 -22.32 -17.90
C THR A 386 -23.71 -20.84 -17.56
N MET A 387 -22.72 -20.21 -16.93
CA MET A 387 -22.71 -18.76 -16.66
C MET A 387 -22.65 -17.93 -17.96
N LEU A 388 -21.87 -18.36 -18.95
CA LEU A 388 -21.81 -17.71 -20.28
C LEU A 388 -23.13 -17.80 -21.03
N LYS A 389 -23.77 -18.97 -21.02
CA LYS A 389 -25.10 -19.16 -21.62
C LYS A 389 -26.15 -18.23 -21.04
N ARG A 390 -26.00 -17.83 -19.76
CA ARG A 390 -26.87 -16.84 -19.10
C ARG A 390 -26.68 -15.42 -19.65
N ASN A 391 -25.53 -15.13 -20.26
CA ASN A 391 -25.22 -13.83 -20.85
C ASN A 391 -24.67 -13.97 -22.28
N ARG A 392 -25.56 -14.27 -23.23
CA ARG A 392 -25.25 -14.45 -24.67
C ARG A 392 -24.50 -13.25 -25.29
N GLY A 393 -24.71 -12.04 -24.76
CA GLY A 393 -24.00 -10.84 -25.22
C GLY A 393 -22.51 -10.82 -24.85
N LEU A 394 -22.16 -11.37 -23.69
CA LEU A 394 -20.76 -11.50 -23.25
C LEU A 394 -20.06 -12.66 -23.97
N GLU A 395 -20.75 -13.79 -24.14
CA GLU A 395 -20.26 -14.96 -24.87
C GLU A 395 -19.87 -14.61 -26.30
N SER A 396 -20.78 -13.99 -27.06
CA SER A 396 -20.52 -13.56 -28.44
C SER A 396 -19.36 -12.55 -28.56
N ARG A 397 -19.21 -11.62 -27.59
CA ARG A 397 -18.08 -10.68 -27.58
C ARG A 397 -16.74 -11.38 -27.36
N ILE A 398 -16.70 -12.36 -26.45
CA ILE A 398 -15.49 -13.15 -26.17
C ILE A 398 -15.18 -14.02 -27.38
N GLU A 399 -16.17 -14.71 -27.94
CA GLU A 399 -16.06 -15.55 -29.13
C GLU A 399 -15.50 -14.76 -30.31
N ASN A 400 -16.11 -13.62 -30.66
CA ASN A 400 -15.64 -12.76 -31.75
C ASN A 400 -14.18 -12.31 -31.55
N ARG A 401 -13.77 -11.99 -30.32
CA ARG A 401 -12.38 -11.60 -30.02
C ARG A 401 -11.42 -12.79 -30.10
N LEU A 402 -11.82 -13.96 -29.63
CA LEU A 402 -11.02 -15.19 -29.72
C LEU A 402 -10.82 -15.60 -31.17
N GLU A 403 -11.88 -15.61 -31.97
CA GLU A 403 -11.84 -15.89 -33.41
C GLU A 403 -10.94 -14.90 -34.15
N ALA A 404 -11.15 -13.59 -33.93
CA ALA A 404 -10.33 -12.54 -34.55
C ALA A 404 -8.83 -12.68 -34.18
N SER A 405 -8.52 -13.17 -32.98
CA SER A 405 -7.14 -13.42 -32.54
C SER A 405 -6.53 -14.73 -33.08
N GLY A 406 -7.33 -15.60 -33.70
CA GLY A 406 -6.90 -16.96 -34.07
C GLY A 406 -6.59 -17.81 -32.84
N SER A 407 -7.37 -17.64 -31.78
CA SER A 407 -7.28 -18.50 -30.60
C SER A 407 -8.16 -19.73 -30.80
N ALA A 408 -7.62 -20.91 -30.47
CA ALA A 408 -8.37 -22.16 -30.47
C ALA A 408 -9.21 -22.38 -29.20
N LEU A 409 -9.11 -21.46 -28.23
CA LEU A 409 -9.82 -21.54 -26.97
C LEU A 409 -11.32 -21.29 -27.16
N ARG A 410 -12.14 -22.04 -26.43
CA ARG A 410 -13.57 -21.75 -26.29
C ARG A 410 -13.78 -20.56 -25.34
N PRO A 411 -14.90 -19.82 -25.46
CA PRO A 411 -15.21 -18.73 -24.53
C PRO A 411 -15.16 -19.14 -23.05
N SER A 412 -15.63 -20.35 -22.71
CA SER A 412 -15.58 -20.89 -21.35
C SER A 412 -14.16 -21.20 -20.88
N GLU A 413 -13.31 -21.76 -21.74
CA GLU A 413 -11.90 -22.02 -21.43
C GLU A 413 -11.12 -20.72 -21.23
N TRP A 414 -11.43 -19.71 -22.04
CA TRP A 414 -10.84 -18.39 -21.89
C TRP A 414 -11.26 -17.71 -20.58
N LEU A 415 -12.53 -17.78 -20.19
CA LEU A 415 -12.98 -17.22 -18.91
C LEU A 415 -12.31 -17.89 -17.71
N LEU A 416 -12.14 -19.21 -17.76
CA LEU A 416 -11.44 -19.94 -16.71
C LEU A 416 -9.97 -19.55 -16.63
N ALA A 417 -9.28 -19.49 -17.76
CA ALA A 417 -7.90 -19.03 -17.82
C ALA A 417 -7.79 -17.58 -17.31
N HIS A 418 -8.74 -16.72 -17.70
CA HIS A 418 -8.78 -15.33 -17.30
C HIS A 418 -8.98 -15.17 -15.78
N GLY A 419 -9.99 -15.84 -15.21
CA GLY A 419 -10.24 -15.86 -13.77
C GLY A 419 -9.06 -16.42 -12.98
N GLY A 420 -8.45 -17.50 -13.47
CA GLY A 420 -7.25 -18.09 -12.88
C GLY A 420 -6.06 -17.13 -12.87
N ILE A 421 -5.79 -16.42 -13.98
CA ILE A 421 -4.72 -15.40 -14.04
C ILE A 421 -5.00 -14.26 -13.07
N THR A 422 -6.23 -13.76 -13.01
CA THR A 422 -6.61 -12.69 -12.09
C THR A 422 -6.40 -13.11 -10.64
N MET A 423 -6.87 -14.30 -10.27
CA MET A 423 -6.70 -14.83 -8.92
C MET A 423 -5.23 -15.06 -8.57
N LEU A 424 -4.43 -15.57 -9.52
CA LEU A 424 -2.99 -15.76 -9.34
C LEU A 424 -2.28 -14.43 -9.12
N ALA A 425 -2.63 -13.41 -9.91
CA ALA A 425 -2.05 -12.08 -9.74
C ALA A 425 -2.39 -11.51 -8.36
N GLY A 426 -3.66 -11.58 -7.92
CA GLY A 426 -4.05 -11.16 -6.58
C GLY A 426 -3.28 -11.88 -5.47
N LEU A 427 -3.07 -13.19 -5.62
CA LEU A 427 -2.24 -14.00 -4.70
C LEU A 427 -0.80 -13.50 -4.64
N VAL A 428 -0.20 -13.22 -5.80
CA VAL A 428 1.15 -12.65 -5.91
C VAL A 428 1.21 -11.27 -5.26
N GLY A 429 0.18 -10.42 -5.46
CA GLY A 429 0.08 -9.12 -4.80
C GLY A 429 0.02 -9.24 -3.27
N MET A 430 -0.70 -10.24 -2.76
CA MET A 430 -0.78 -10.52 -1.33
C MET A 430 0.58 -10.96 -0.76
N LEU A 431 1.31 -11.81 -1.49
CA LEU A 431 2.65 -12.28 -1.10
C LEU A 431 3.67 -11.16 -1.07
N LEU A 432 3.74 -10.39 -2.15
CA LEU A 432 4.72 -9.31 -2.31
C LEU A 432 4.44 -8.14 -1.36
N GLY A 433 3.17 -7.91 -1.03
CA GLY A 433 2.75 -6.79 -0.19
C GLY A 433 2.66 -7.07 1.30
N GLY A 434 3.03 -8.27 1.78
CA GLY A 434 2.93 -8.59 3.21
C GLY A 434 1.52 -8.46 3.80
N GLY A 435 0.48 -8.58 2.98
CA GLY A 435 -0.92 -8.35 3.39
C GLY A 435 -1.47 -6.95 3.10
N GLN A 436 -0.69 -6.03 2.54
CA GLN A 436 -1.18 -4.71 2.13
C GLN A 436 -2.28 -4.83 1.05
N ILE A 437 -3.50 -4.44 1.41
CA ILE A 437 -4.69 -4.53 0.55
C ILE A 437 -4.48 -3.77 -0.77
N PHE A 438 -3.76 -2.65 -0.74
CA PHE A 438 -3.47 -1.86 -1.94
C PHE A 438 -2.75 -2.69 -3.03
N LEU A 439 -1.70 -3.43 -2.67
CA LEU A 439 -0.96 -4.25 -3.62
C LEU A 439 -1.79 -5.42 -4.15
N VAL A 440 -2.64 -6.02 -3.31
CA VAL A 440 -3.60 -7.05 -3.74
C VAL A 440 -4.53 -6.49 -4.83
N VAL A 441 -5.11 -5.30 -4.60
CA VAL A 441 -6.03 -4.66 -5.55
C VAL A 441 -5.30 -4.31 -6.86
N VAL A 442 -4.10 -3.74 -6.79
CA VAL A 442 -3.30 -3.40 -7.98
C VAL A 442 -3.04 -4.65 -8.82
N PHE A 443 -2.57 -5.74 -8.20
CA PHE A 443 -2.29 -6.96 -8.95
C PHE A 443 -3.55 -7.66 -9.47
N LEU A 444 -4.68 -7.60 -8.76
CA LEU A 444 -5.97 -8.07 -9.28
C LEU A 444 -6.38 -7.30 -10.54
N VAL A 445 -6.24 -5.97 -10.53
CA VAL A 445 -6.53 -5.13 -11.71
C VAL A 445 -5.59 -5.49 -12.86
N VAL A 446 -4.29 -5.64 -12.59
CA VAL A 446 -3.31 -6.06 -13.61
C VAL A 446 -3.67 -7.42 -14.19
N GLY A 447 -3.97 -8.42 -13.36
CA GLY A 447 -4.38 -9.76 -13.79
C GLY A 447 -5.67 -9.77 -14.60
N ALA A 448 -6.62 -8.87 -14.28
CA ALA A 448 -7.86 -8.70 -15.02
C ALA A 448 -7.69 -7.94 -16.35
N VAL A 449 -6.70 -7.06 -16.49
CA VAL A 449 -6.51 -6.26 -17.72
C VAL A 449 -5.56 -6.94 -18.71
N LEU A 450 -4.48 -7.54 -18.22
CA LEU A 450 -3.37 -8.04 -19.04
C LEU A 450 -3.80 -9.10 -20.09
N PRO A 451 -4.65 -10.10 -19.79
CA PRO A 451 -5.05 -11.09 -20.80
C PRO A 451 -5.85 -10.49 -21.96
N TRP A 452 -6.65 -9.45 -21.69
CA TRP A 452 -7.38 -8.72 -22.73
C TRP A 452 -6.44 -7.95 -23.64
N VAL A 453 -5.44 -7.29 -23.06
CA VAL A 453 -4.40 -6.57 -23.82
C VAL A 453 -3.62 -7.54 -24.71
N PHE A 454 -3.23 -8.70 -24.17
CA PHE A 454 -2.55 -9.76 -24.91
C PHE A 454 -3.38 -10.26 -26.12
N LEU A 455 -4.68 -10.52 -25.92
CA LEU A 455 -5.57 -10.95 -26.99
C LEU A 455 -5.70 -9.88 -28.10
N GLY A 456 -5.78 -8.62 -27.70
CA GLY A 456 -5.77 -7.48 -28.61
C GLY A 456 -4.48 -7.39 -29.43
N PHE A 457 -3.32 -7.65 -28.81
CA PHE A 457 -2.04 -7.69 -29.52
C PHE A 457 -1.97 -8.84 -30.53
N LYS A 458 -2.39 -10.06 -30.13
CA LYS A 458 -2.42 -11.24 -31.01
C LYS A 458 -3.32 -10.98 -32.23
N ARG A 459 -4.50 -10.41 -32.01
CA ARG A 459 -5.42 -10.00 -33.07
C ARG A 459 -4.79 -8.97 -34.02
N LYS A 460 -4.18 -7.91 -33.49
CA LYS A 460 -3.50 -6.88 -34.32
C LYS A 460 -2.38 -7.50 -35.17
N ARG A 461 -1.59 -8.41 -34.59
CA ARG A 461 -0.51 -9.13 -35.29
C ARG A 461 -1.06 -10.01 -36.42
N ARG A 462 -2.14 -10.76 -36.16
CA ARG A 462 -2.81 -11.60 -37.16
C ARG A 462 -3.41 -10.77 -38.31
N LEU A 463 -4.13 -9.68 -38.00
CA LEU A 463 -4.66 -8.75 -39.01
C LEU A 463 -3.54 -8.13 -39.86
N LYS A 464 -2.43 -7.71 -39.24
CA LYS A 464 -1.27 -7.17 -39.97
C LYS A 464 -0.69 -8.21 -40.93
N ALA A 465 -0.53 -9.46 -40.49
CA ALA A 465 -0.05 -10.55 -41.34
C ALA A 465 -1.01 -10.85 -42.51
N PHE A 466 -2.33 -10.85 -42.24
CA PHE A 466 -3.34 -11.01 -43.28
C PHE A 466 -3.28 -9.90 -44.34
N ASN A 467 -3.26 -8.64 -43.92
CA ASN A 467 -3.23 -7.50 -44.85
C ASN A 467 -1.93 -7.43 -45.65
N ALA A 468 -0.80 -7.81 -45.06
CA ALA A 468 0.50 -7.81 -45.74
C ALA A 468 0.56 -8.80 -46.91
N GLY A 469 -0.08 -9.97 -46.79
CA GLY A 469 -0.13 -10.98 -47.86
C GLY A 469 -1.30 -10.79 -48.85
N LEU A 470 -2.17 -9.79 -48.64
CA LEU A 470 -3.41 -9.67 -49.39
C LEU A 470 -3.17 -9.35 -50.86
N ALA A 471 -2.28 -8.39 -51.18
CA ALA A 471 -1.99 -8.03 -52.57
C ALA A 471 -1.44 -9.23 -53.37
N ASP A 472 -0.50 -9.97 -52.80
CA ASP A 472 0.09 -11.15 -53.44
C ASP A 472 -0.94 -12.28 -53.62
N THR A 473 -1.86 -12.42 -52.67
CA THR A 473 -2.98 -13.37 -52.78
C THR A 473 -3.91 -13.01 -53.93
N LEU A 474 -4.28 -11.73 -54.09
CA LEU A 474 -5.11 -11.29 -55.20
C LEU A 474 -4.41 -11.43 -56.55
N GLN A 475 -3.08 -11.25 -56.59
CA GLN A 475 -2.28 -11.48 -57.79
C GLN A 475 -2.27 -12.96 -58.18
N LEU A 476 -2.10 -13.87 -57.21
CA LEU A 476 -2.21 -15.30 -57.43
C LEU A 476 -3.59 -15.68 -57.94
N MET A 477 -4.64 -15.13 -57.32
CA MET A 477 -6.02 -15.38 -57.75
C MET A 477 -6.28 -14.88 -59.17
N SER A 478 -5.81 -13.67 -59.49
CA SER A 478 -5.89 -13.10 -60.83
C SER A 478 -5.20 -14.00 -61.85
N GLY A 479 -4.02 -14.53 -61.54
CA GLY A 479 -3.30 -15.45 -62.41
C GLY A 479 -4.09 -16.73 -62.71
N SER A 480 -4.70 -17.35 -61.68
CA SER A 480 -5.56 -18.52 -61.86
C SER A 480 -6.80 -18.18 -62.70
N LEU A 481 -7.45 -17.05 -62.44
CA LEU A 481 -8.64 -16.62 -63.21
C LEU A 481 -8.29 -16.32 -64.68
N SER A 482 -7.15 -15.67 -64.94
CA SER A 482 -6.65 -15.42 -66.29
C SER A 482 -6.31 -16.71 -67.05
N ALA A 483 -5.89 -17.75 -66.34
CA ALA A 483 -5.67 -19.09 -66.90
C ALA A 483 -6.98 -19.87 -67.14
N GLY A 484 -8.14 -19.28 -66.83
CA GLY A 484 -9.46 -19.86 -67.07
C GLY A 484 -10.03 -20.66 -65.90
N MET A 485 -9.39 -20.66 -64.73
CA MET A 485 -9.95 -21.31 -63.54
C MET A 485 -11.17 -20.54 -63.03
N SER A 486 -12.13 -21.26 -62.46
CA SER A 486 -13.23 -20.64 -61.72
C SER A 486 -12.74 -19.95 -60.45
N MET A 487 -13.53 -18.99 -59.93
CA MET A 487 -13.18 -18.28 -58.69
C MET A 487 -13.02 -19.23 -57.49
N ALA A 488 -13.81 -20.30 -57.41
CA ALA A 488 -13.66 -21.32 -56.36
C ALA A 488 -12.34 -22.11 -56.48
N GLN A 489 -11.91 -22.44 -57.71
CA GLN A 489 -10.62 -23.10 -57.95
C GLN A 489 -9.43 -22.16 -57.68
N SER A 490 -9.58 -20.88 -58.00
CA SER A 490 -8.61 -19.83 -57.66
C SER A 490 -8.41 -19.73 -56.14
N ILE A 491 -9.50 -19.76 -55.36
CA ILE A 491 -9.44 -19.81 -53.89
C ILE A 491 -8.82 -21.11 -53.38
N ASP A 492 -9.10 -22.27 -54.00
CA ASP A 492 -8.43 -23.55 -53.64
C ASP A 492 -6.92 -23.48 -53.86
N THR A 493 -6.46 -22.73 -54.86
CA THR A 493 -5.03 -22.50 -55.10
C THR A 493 -4.42 -21.67 -53.97
N VAL A 494 -5.10 -20.60 -53.52
CA VAL A 494 -4.69 -19.80 -52.35
C VAL A 494 -4.61 -20.66 -51.08
N VAL A 495 -5.52 -21.62 -50.89
CA VAL A 495 -5.50 -22.50 -49.71
C VAL A 495 -4.28 -23.44 -49.71
N ARG A 496 -3.83 -23.88 -50.89
CA ARG A 496 -2.69 -24.79 -51.04
C ARG A 496 -1.35 -24.08 -50.98
N GLU A 497 -1.25 -22.90 -51.58
CA GLU A 497 0.01 -22.17 -51.77
C GLU A 497 0.16 -20.97 -50.82
N GLY A 498 -0.92 -20.49 -50.22
CA GLY A 498 -0.92 -19.33 -49.34
C GLY A 498 -0.34 -19.60 -47.96
N SER A 499 0.07 -18.53 -47.29
CA SER A 499 0.54 -18.55 -45.90
C SER A 499 -0.59 -18.29 -44.90
N GLU A 500 -0.44 -18.79 -43.67
CA GLU A 500 -1.31 -18.37 -42.56
C GLU A 500 -1.15 -16.87 -42.26
N PRO A 501 -2.23 -16.12 -41.97
CA PRO A 501 -3.61 -16.57 -41.72
C PRO A 501 -4.52 -16.64 -42.96
N ILE A 502 -4.02 -16.33 -44.17
CA ILE A 502 -4.84 -16.25 -45.39
C ILE A 502 -5.35 -17.63 -45.80
N ALA A 503 -4.45 -18.63 -45.85
CA ALA A 503 -4.81 -20.00 -46.22
C ALA A 503 -5.93 -20.57 -45.31
N GLY A 504 -5.83 -20.37 -44.00
CA GLY A 504 -6.85 -20.82 -43.05
C GLY A 504 -8.22 -20.18 -43.24
N GLU A 505 -8.28 -18.87 -43.48
CA GLU A 505 -9.55 -18.17 -43.73
C GLU A 505 -10.16 -18.51 -45.10
N PHE A 506 -9.33 -18.63 -46.15
CA PHE A 506 -9.79 -19.03 -47.48
C PHE A 506 -10.23 -20.50 -47.51
N LYS A 507 -9.64 -21.36 -46.68
CA LYS A 507 -10.11 -22.73 -46.48
C LYS A 507 -11.50 -22.74 -45.86
N ARG A 508 -11.76 -21.87 -44.89
CA ARG A 508 -13.08 -21.69 -44.30
C ARG A 508 -14.10 -21.20 -45.34
N VAL A 509 -13.72 -20.27 -46.22
CA VAL A 509 -14.57 -19.83 -47.35
C VAL A 509 -14.96 -21.00 -48.26
N LEU A 510 -14.02 -21.89 -48.61
CA LEU A 510 -14.34 -23.09 -49.41
C LEU A 510 -15.29 -24.05 -48.69
N ILE A 511 -15.17 -24.17 -47.38
CA ILE A 511 -16.07 -25.01 -46.57
C ILE A 511 -17.47 -24.38 -46.52
N GLU A 512 -17.58 -23.07 -46.22
CA GLU A 512 -18.84 -22.34 -46.15
C GLU A 512 -19.58 -22.36 -47.50
N THR A 513 -18.84 -22.19 -48.61
CA THR A 513 -19.43 -22.26 -49.96
C THR A 513 -19.93 -23.66 -50.33
N ARG A 514 -19.21 -24.72 -49.92
CA ARG A 514 -19.69 -26.11 -50.07
C ARG A 514 -20.93 -26.41 -49.23
N LEU A 515 -21.15 -25.65 -48.15
CA LEU A 515 -22.34 -25.72 -47.29
C LEU A 515 -23.48 -24.82 -47.79
N GLY A 516 -23.34 -24.17 -48.95
CA GLY A 516 -24.39 -23.40 -49.60
C GLY A 516 -24.38 -21.89 -49.33
N VAL A 517 -23.37 -21.37 -48.61
CA VAL A 517 -23.17 -19.91 -48.47
C VAL A 517 -22.65 -19.35 -49.79
N THR A 518 -23.12 -18.17 -50.21
CA THR A 518 -22.58 -17.53 -51.42
C THR A 518 -21.11 -17.20 -51.22
N LEU A 519 -20.34 -17.19 -52.30
CA LEU A 519 -18.90 -16.92 -52.20
C LEU A 519 -18.62 -15.51 -51.68
N GLU A 520 -19.44 -14.53 -52.08
CA GLU A 520 -19.37 -13.15 -51.61
C GLU A 520 -19.64 -13.05 -50.11
N ASP A 521 -20.66 -13.73 -49.61
CA ASP A 521 -21.01 -13.68 -48.19
C ASP A 521 -19.97 -14.39 -47.33
N ALA A 522 -19.41 -15.50 -47.82
CA ALA A 522 -18.31 -16.19 -47.15
C ALA A 522 -17.05 -15.31 -47.08
N LEU A 523 -16.70 -14.62 -48.18
CA LEU A 523 -15.59 -13.65 -48.19
C LEU A 523 -15.89 -12.43 -47.29
N ALA A 524 -17.13 -11.93 -47.28
CA ALA A 524 -17.54 -10.85 -46.38
C ALA A 524 -17.41 -11.27 -44.91
N GLY A 525 -17.72 -12.53 -44.59
CA GLY A 525 -17.49 -13.12 -43.27
C GLY A 525 -16.03 -13.06 -42.83
N VAL A 526 -15.08 -13.31 -43.72
CA VAL A 526 -13.64 -13.14 -43.44
C VAL A 526 -13.31 -11.68 -43.14
N ALA A 527 -13.82 -10.74 -43.94
CA ALA A 527 -13.59 -9.31 -43.73
C ALA A 527 -14.10 -8.83 -42.37
N GLN A 528 -15.28 -9.31 -41.96
CA GLN A 528 -15.89 -9.01 -40.67
C GLN A 528 -15.11 -9.65 -39.51
N ARG A 529 -14.75 -10.93 -39.59
CA ARG A 529 -14.02 -11.64 -38.51
C ARG A 529 -12.64 -11.07 -38.23
N LEU A 530 -11.89 -10.72 -39.29
CA LEU A 530 -10.57 -10.11 -39.13
C LEU A 530 -10.64 -8.59 -38.89
N GLU A 531 -11.81 -7.98 -39.13
CA GLU A 531 -12.02 -6.53 -39.17
C GLU A 531 -11.04 -5.83 -40.16
N SER A 532 -10.82 -6.45 -41.31
CA SER A 532 -9.96 -5.89 -42.38
C SER A 532 -10.76 -4.99 -43.31
N LYS A 533 -10.51 -3.68 -43.21
CA LYS A 533 -11.10 -2.68 -44.12
C LYS A 533 -10.63 -2.86 -45.57
N ASP A 534 -9.35 -3.22 -45.74
CA ASP A 534 -8.78 -3.43 -47.07
C ASP A 534 -9.44 -4.64 -47.75
N PHE A 535 -9.66 -5.73 -47.01
CA PHE A 535 -10.38 -6.90 -47.55
C PHE A 535 -11.86 -6.62 -47.78
N ALA A 536 -12.53 -5.87 -46.89
CA ALA A 536 -13.91 -5.47 -47.11
C ALA A 536 -14.10 -4.70 -48.43
N TRP A 537 -13.13 -3.85 -48.79
CA TRP A 537 -13.11 -3.15 -50.08
C TRP A 537 -12.93 -4.10 -51.26
N VAL A 538 -12.05 -5.11 -51.14
CA VAL A 538 -11.87 -6.16 -52.14
C VAL A 538 -13.17 -6.93 -52.38
N VAL A 539 -13.84 -7.37 -51.30
CA VAL A 539 -15.11 -8.11 -51.38
C VAL A 539 -16.20 -7.26 -52.04
N MET A 540 -16.27 -5.98 -51.71
CA MET A 540 -17.19 -5.03 -52.36
C MET A 540 -16.92 -4.91 -53.86
N ALA A 541 -15.65 -4.75 -54.25
CA ALA A 541 -15.27 -4.67 -55.66
C ALA A 541 -15.62 -5.96 -56.42
N ILE A 542 -15.36 -7.13 -55.83
CA ILE A 542 -15.73 -8.43 -56.39
C ILE A 542 -17.26 -8.53 -56.58
N ARG A 543 -18.05 -8.14 -55.58
CA ARG A 543 -19.52 -8.18 -55.63
C ARG A 543 -20.05 -7.31 -56.79
N ILE A 544 -19.58 -6.07 -56.88
CA ILE A 544 -19.95 -5.13 -57.96
C ILE A 544 -19.58 -5.72 -59.33
N GLN A 545 -18.37 -6.24 -59.48
CA GLN A 545 -17.90 -6.77 -60.77
C GLN A 545 -18.68 -7.99 -61.22
N ARG A 546 -19.10 -8.85 -60.28
CA ARG A 546 -19.92 -10.02 -60.59
C ARG A 546 -21.35 -9.64 -60.97
N GLU A 547 -21.93 -8.61 -60.36
CA GLU A 547 -23.26 -8.09 -60.73
C GLU A 547 -23.25 -7.42 -62.11
N VAL A 548 -22.19 -6.68 -62.43
CA VAL A 548 -22.03 -5.98 -63.71
C VAL A 548 -21.52 -6.91 -64.83
N GLY A 549 -20.90 -8.04 -64.49
CA GLY A 549 -20.45 -9.07 -65.44
C GLY A 549 -19.10 -8.80 -66.12
N GLY A 550 -18.19 -8.07 -65.46
CA GLY A 550 -16.89 -7.70 -66.03
C GLY A 550 -15.76 -8.72 -65.82
N ASN A 551 -14.55 -8.41 -66.31
CA ASN A 551 -13.37 -9.25 -66.14
C ASN A 551 -12.87 -9.20 -64.69
N LEU A 552 -13.06 -10.29 -63.95
CA LEU A 552 -12.65 -10.37 -62.55
C LEU A 552 -11.12 -10.43 -62.39
N ALA A 553 -10.39 -11.07 -63.30
CA ALA A 553 -8.94 -11.14 -63.22
C ALA A 553 -8.31 -9.74 -63.36
N GLU A 554 -8.79 -8.95 -64.32
CA GLU A 554 -8.36 -7.56 -64.50
C GLU A 554 -8.65 -6.71 -63.24
N LEU A 555 -9.86 -6.83 -62.67
CA LEU A 555 -10.18 -6.15 -61.41
C LEU A 555 -9.20 -6.54 -60.31
N LEU A 556 -8.99 -7.83 -60.08
CA LEU A 556 -8.11 -8.30 -59.00
C LEU A 556 -6.67 -7.80 -59.18
N THR A 557 -6.19 -7.69 -60.42
CA THR A 557 -4.88 -7.08 -60.72
C THR A 557 -4.85 -5.60 -60.34
N ILE A 558 -5.87 -4.82 -60.71
CA ILE A 558 -5.97 -3.39 -60.37
C ILE A 558 -6.01 -3.21 -58.85
N VAL A 559 -6.87 -3.96 -58.17
CA VAL A 559 -7.03 -3.94 -56.71
C VAL A 559 -5.73 -4.35 -55.99
N ALA A 560 -5.03 -5.37 -56.47
CA ALA A 560 -3.73 -5.79 -55.93
C ALA A 560 -2.69 -4.66 -56.07
N GLY A 561 -2.64 -3.99 -57.22
CA GLY A 561 -1.79 -2.83 -57.47
C GLY A 561 -2.06 -1.70 -56.49
N THR A 562 -3.34 -1.31 -56.32
CA THR A 562 -3.75 -0.28 -55.35
C THR A 562 -3.39 -0.66 -53.92
N LEU A 563 -3.56 -1.93 -53.51
CA LEU A 563 -3.19 -2.38 -52.17
C LEU A 563 -1.67 -2.30 -51.93
N ARG A 564 -0.86 -2.65 -52.93
CA ARG A 564 0.60 -2.58 -52.84
C ARG A 564 1.08 -1.12 -52.74
N GLU A 565 0.48 -0.22 -53.51
CA GLU A 565 0.75 1.22 -53.41
C GLU A 565 0.36 1.77 -52.04
N ARG A 566 -0.80 1.36 -51.51
CA ARG A 566 -1.23 1.74 -50.15
C ARG A 566 -0.30 1.20 -49.06
N ASP A 567 0.18 -0.05 -49.18
CA ASP A 567 1.15 -0.61 -48.22
C ASP A 567 2.49 0.12 -48.30
N TYR A 568 2.96 0.43 -49.52
CA TYR A 568 4.16 1.25 -49.74
C TYR A 568 4.03 2.63 -49.08
N LEU A 569 2.93 3.35 -49.33
CA LEU A 569 2.66 4.65 -48.71
C LEU A 569 2.59 4.54 -47.18
N ARG A 570 1.90 3.52 -46.63
CA ARG A 570 1.84 3.29 -45.18
C ARG A 570 3.22 3.03 -44.58
N ARG A 571 4.08 2.24 -45.24
CA ARG A 571 5.45 1.97 -44.77
C ARG A 571 6.32 3.22 -44.86
N GLN A 572 6.20 4.01 -45.93
CA GLN A 572 6.91 5.28 -46.09
C GLN A 572 6.52 6.26 -44.99
N ILE A 573 5.21 6.42 -44.76
CA ILE A 573 4.66 7.25 -43.69
C ILE A 573 5.12 6.74 -42.30
N GLN A 574 5.10 5.43 -42.07
CA GLN A 574 5.60 4.85 -40.81
C GLN A 574 7.09 5.11 -40.59
N THR A 575 7.89 5.11 -41.65
CA THR A 575 9.33 5.38 -41.60
C THR A 575 9.59 6.86 -41.31
N LEU A 576 8.90 7.76 -42.00
CA LEU A 576 8.98 9.21 -41.76
C LEU A 576 8.50 9.57 -40.33
N ALA A 577 7.41 8.95 -39.88
CA ALA A 577 6.89 9.14 -38.53
C ALA A 577 7.71 8.44 -37.44
N ALA A 578 8.60 7.50 -37.79
CA ALA A 578 9.38 6.75 -36.80
C ALA A 578 10.35 7.68 -36.06
N GLU A 579 10.95 8.66 -36.74
CA GLU A 579 11.84 9.64 -36.13
C GLU A 579 11.10 10.51 -35.11
N GLY A 580 9.94 11.07 -35.50
CA GLY A 580 9.10 11.86 -34.60
C GLY A 580 8.56 11.05 -33.42
N LYS A 581 8.17 9.78 -33.64
CA LYS A 581 7.75 8.87 -32.56
C LYS A 581 8.88 8.55 -31.61
N LEU A 582 10.07 8.25 -32.13
CA LEU A 582 11.23 7.90 -31.31
C LEU A 582 11.70 9.09 -30.48
N SER A 583 11.74 10.29 -31.08
CA SER A 583 12.01 11.55 -30.36
C SER A 583 10.96 11.80 -29.27
N GLY A 584 9.67 11.64 -29.59
CA GLY A 584 8.59 11.75 -28.62
C GLY A 584 8.68 10.74 -27.48
N TYR A 585 9.07 9.48 -27.77
CA TYR A 585 9.29 8.47 -26.75
C TYR A 585 10.49 8.78 -25.86
N ILE A 586 11.63 9.20 -26.44
CA ILE A 586 12.82 9.59 -25.67
C ILE A 586 12.48 10.77 -24.75
N LEU A 587 11.87 11.82 -25.30
CA LEU A 587 11.51 13.02 -24.55
C LEU A 587 10.47 12.72 -23.45
N GLY A 588 9.47 11.89 -23.75
CA GLY A 588 8.46 11.48 -22.78
C GLY A 588 8.98 10.52 -21.71
N ALA A 589 9.97 9.69 -22.03
CA ALA A 589 10.60 8.77 -21.09
C ALA A 589 11.66 9.42 -20.20
N LEU A 590 12.21 10.58 -20.61
CA LEU A 590 13.32 11.23 -19.89
C LEU A 590 12.93 11.61 -18.45
N PRO A 591 11.79 12.28 -18.16
CA PRO A 591 11.43 12.62 -16.79
C PRO A 591 11.19 11.42 -15.87
N PRO A 592 10.37 10.40 -16.23
CA PRO A 592 10.23 9.21 -15.40
C PRO A 592 11.52 8.38 -15.35
N GLY A 593 12.32 8.33 -16.41
CA GLY A 593 13.63 7.70 -16.41
C GLY A 593 14.60 8.37 -15.45
N MET A 594 14.60 9.70 -15.42
CA MET A 594 15.39 10.50 -14.48
C MET A 594 14.89 10.32 -13.04
N LEU A 595 13.57 10.23 -12.83
CA LEU A 595 12.99 9.91 -11.53
C LEU A 595 13.46 8.53 -11.05
N VAL A 596 13.39 7.49 -11.90
CA VAL A 596 13.87 6.14 -11.59
C VAL A 596 15.37 6.14 -11.29
N TYR A 597 16.17 6.84 -12.10
CA TYR A 597 17.60 7.00 -11.87
C TYR A 597 17.89 7.67 -10.52
N LEU A 598 17.20 8.77 -10.20
CA LEU A 598 17.36 9.47 -8.94
C LEU A 598 16.91 8.61 -7.75
N VAL A 599 15.83 7.82 -7.89
CA VAL A 599 15.42 6.86 -6.86
C VAL A 599 16.49 5.79 -6.65
N ALA A 600 17.16 5.33 -7.72
CA ALA A 600 18.20 4.31 -7.64
C ALA A 600 19.54 4.83 -7.07
N VAL A 601 19.95 6.06 -7.41
CA VAL A 601 21.27 6.61 -7.02
C VAL A 601 21.18 7.51 -5.78
N ARG A 602 20.07 8.23 -5.60
CA ARG A 602 19.85 9.17 -4.49
C ARG A 602 18.41 9.04 -3.97
N ARG A 603 18.03 7.85 -3.50
CA ARG A 603 16.69 7.55 -2.95
C ARG A 603 16.21 8.60 -1.95
N GLU A 604 17.16 9.10 -1.17
CA GLU A 604 16.94 10.08 -0.12
C GLU A 604 16.47 11.44 -0.63
N TYR A 605 16.90 11.85 -1.83
CA TYR A 605 16.50 13.11 -2.47
C TYR A 605 15.08 13.05 -3.06
N VAL A 606 14.61 11.87 -3.46
CA VAL A 606 13.30 11.69 -4.12
C VAL A 606 12.22 11.24 -3.13
N SER A 607 12.57 10.78 -1.93
CA SER A 607 11.61 10.28 -0.96
C SER A 607 10.48 11.26 -0.62
N PRO A 608 10.71 12.59 -0.47
CA PRO A 608 9.63 13.54 -0.17
C PRO A 608 8.53 13.58 -1.22
N MET A 609 8.86 13.27 -2.49
CA MET A 609 7.87 13.20 -3.56
C MET A 609 6.85 12.08 -3.36
N PHE A 610 7.19 11.02 -2.61
CA PHE A 610 6.33 9.86 -2.38
C PHE A 610 5.72 9.80 -0.98
N THR A 611 6.27 10.54 -0.02
CA THR A 611 5.80 10.54 1.38
C THR A 611 4.88 11.72 1.68
N GLU A 612 5.16 12.90 1.12
CA GLU A 612 4.36 14.10 1.38
C GLU A 612 3.14 14.22 0.45
N THR A 613 2.01 14.73 0.98
CA THR A 613 0.80 15.02 0.20
C THR A 613 1.05 16.04 -0.92
N LEU A 614 1.93 17.03 -0.68
CA LEU A 614 2.37 17.98 -1.71
C LEU A 614 3.22 17.26 -2.79
N GLY A 615 4.07 16.31 -2.38
CA GLY A 615 4.83 15.45 -3.29
C GLY A 615 3.91 14.67 -4.23
N TRP A 616 2.86 14.05 -3.68
CA TRP A 616 1.81 13.39 -4.47
C TRP A 616 1.05 14.36 -5.39
N ALA A 617 0.75 15.57 -4.94
CA ALA A 617 0.12 16.60 -5.76
C ALA A 617 1.02 17.04 -6.93
N MET A 618 2.32 17.22 -6.69
CA MET A 618 3.30 17.56 -7.72
C MET A 618 3.56 16.40 -8.68
N LEU A 619 3.65 15.16 -8.21
CA LEU A 619 3.72 13.97 -9.07
C LEU A 619 2.46 13.81 -9.90
N GLY A 620 1.28 14.04 -9.32
CA GLY A 620 0.00 14.05 -10.02
C GLY A 620 -0.02 15.12 -11.11
N GLY A 621 0.43 16.34 -10.80
CA GLY A 621 0.55 17.44 -11.75
C GLY A 621 1.55 17.15 -12.88
N ALA A 622 2.72 16.61 -12.53
CA ALA A 622 3.74 16.20 -13.50
C ALA A 622 3.23 15.07 -14.40
N ALA A 623 2.53 14.07 -13.85
CA ALA A 623 1.90 12.99 -14.60
C ALA A 623 0.79 13.51 -15.52
N ALA A 624 -0.01 14.49 -15.07
CA ALA A 624 -1.03 15.13 -15.89
C ALA A 624 -0.41 15.90 -17.06
N LEU A 625 0.66 16.67 -16.82
CA LEU A 625 1.39 17.41 -17.86
C LEU A 625 2.09 16.47 -18.84
N LEU A 626 2.74 15.41 -18.35
CA LEU A 626 3.33 14.35 -19.18
C LEU A 626 2.27 13.64 -20.01
N GLY A 627 1.13 13.32 -19.40
CA GLY A 627 -0.01 12.71 -20.09
C GLY A 627 -0.57 13.61 -21.17
N LEU A 628 -0.72 14.91 -20.90
CA LEU A 628 -1.16 15.91 -21.86
C LEU A 628 -0.16 16.07 -23.01
N GLY A 629 1.13 16.15 -22.71
CA GLY A 629 2.20 16.22 -23.71
C GLY A 629 2.24 14.97 -24.59
N ALA A 630 2.19 13.78 -23.98
CA ALA A 630 2.11 12.51 -24.70
C ALA A 630 0.85 12.42 -25.55
N PHE A 631 -0.29 12.89 -25.05
CA PHE A 631 -1.53 12.97 -25.81
C PHE A 631 -1.39 13.89 -27.02
N MET A 632 -0.87 15.10 -26.85
CA MET A 632 -0.64 16.06 -27.94
C MET A 632 0.30 15.48 -29.00
N ILE A 633 1.44 14.91 -28.60
CA ILE A 633 2.39 14.23 -29.50
C ILE A 633 1.68 13.09 -30.24
N SER A 634 0.93 12.25 -29.53
CA SER A 634 0.21 11.13 -30.15
C SER A 634 -0.81 11.59 -31.19
N ARG A 635 -1.41 12.78 -30.99
CA ARG A 635 -2.42 13.33 -31.89
C ARG A 635 -1.80 13.95 -33.13
N ILE A 636 -0.69 14.68 -32.97
CA ILE A 636 0.08 15.26 -34.08
C ILE A 636 0.60 14.13 -34.98
N VAL A 637 1.25 13.14 -34.39
CA VAL A 637 1.81 11.98 -35.10
C VAL A 637 0.72 11.15 -35.81
N LYS A 638 -0.51 11.12 -35.29
CA LYS A 638 -1.62 10.38 -35.89
C LYS A 638 -2.34 11.15 -37.01
N MET A 639 -2.10 12.46 -37.17
CA MET A 639 -2.64 13.19 -38.32
C MET A 639 -1.81 12.96 -39.59
N ASP A 640 -0.53 12.65 -39.44
CA ASP A 640 0.38 12.36 -40.56
C ASP A 640 0.38 10.87 -40.99
N VAL A 641 -0.25 9.99 -40.18
CA VAL A 641 -0.40 8.53 -40.46
C VAL A 641 -1.83 8.14 -40.72
#